data_AF-A0A8K0TVQ7-F1
#
_entry.id   AF-A0A8K0TVQ7-F1
#
_cell.length_a   1.000
_cell.length_b   1.000
_cell.length_c   1.000
_cell.angle_alpha   90.00
_cell.angle_beta   90.00
_cell.angle_gamma   90.00
#
_symmetry.space_group_name_H-M   'P 1'
#
loop_
_entity.id
_entity.type
_entity.pdbx_description
1 polymer ?
#
loop_
_entity_poly.entity_id
_entity_poly.type
_entity_poly.pdbx_seq_one_letter_code
_entity_poly.pdbx_strand_id
1 'polypeptide(L)'
;MFRKRALKRSNVTLWTRCYQHITFPAPLLAENQDDWHVSASGSKYSSDLLQLVAQQGCGPAKESCLPAYAQCSCDGIRLFFPHPDSTLNGSERYTRIPRVNLALVLILGFAWAFLGAVLVRDPLTLPDSVSHLMHVKPTESTLVVSLIATVLAVATSICLSIAVKEALRHRMWSPISLAQVNAGVALARGSHIMNQRHLLLTLGTLFVYGLIRLMVSSWTTLLTPTLVVWSLPASGSELDIGSQSFEALLQQELLQAGAAAIRGSSFEIIDVGGILSGIAAAGYSFGLPGIFTFNGAWYNVSTGGILPAAPSYTGTDAPTQQNNTGLAFAGGLVPTNLITSFPPNRRIKGIITNYTLYQQGLTANVTCTVYAQDTGTLQLNSTYIATPIAYPNGTTAYWLWAWNVTADCGENGISQQQYVTRSNSSTVPQTDSTGLVSSVVCPSPLNTANYSYDRFIVTSSGNWKYQFLPLTVCEIVPVITLSMVDYANGLMNATAVNSTTFEGGHQNLLKFLAAVVDYQARNTQGLATNSIGDSLYSIFVSTATSDLTNGNTTQILAELSQYWRGVIEFSGTFLRSGFSAYPNTIPQGAVVAINGNQNIVTMGWSKESPAYLYTVLPLTFIASLTFSAVVYSLVRAWKERRDNTQSTFDASNPLHLVMASAAGGMPSNTVQEKARDLEEGKAGTDATSGTSPALSSPRDLAVTEVPALAKLRGFDDEGLAMNELVYVQLQEEPGHHKKLVVVPRRE
;
A
#
# COMPACT_ATOMS: atom_id res chain seq x y z
N MET A 1 11.08 -0.79 -56.88
CA MET A 1 12.35 -1.27 -56.28
C MET A 1 12.31 -0.82 -54.82
N PHE A 2 12.22 -1.64 -53.77
CA PHE A 2 12.85 -2.93 -53.46
C PHE A 2 11.85 -3.92 -52.81
N ARG A 3 12.24 -5.20 -52.87
CA ARG A 3 11.48 -6.44 -52.68
C ARG A 3 10.85 -6.66 -51.30
N LYS A 4 9.57 -7.07 -51.32
CA LYS A 4 8.91 -7.89 -50.28
C LYS A 4 9.60 -9.27 -50.17
N ARG A 5 9.93 -9.70 -48.95
CA ARG A 5 10.07 -11.12 -48.60
C ARG A 5 9.15 -11.42 -47.42
N ALA A 6 8.18 -12.29 -47.68
CA ALA A 6 7.29 -12.88 -46.71
C ALA A 6 8.07 -13.84 -45.80
N LEU A 7 7.87 -13.70 -44.49
CA LEU A 7 8.25 -14.71 -43.51
C LEU A 7 6.99 -15.27 -42.85
N LYS A 8 6.97 -16.60 -42.87
CA LYS A 8 5.86 -17.52 -42.70
C LYS A 8 5.48 -17.59 -41.21
N ARG A 9 4.17 -17.58 -40.94
CA ARG A 9 3.54 -17.79 -39.62
C ARG A 9 4.12 -19.04 -38.93
N SER A 10 4.52 -18.90 -37.66
CA SER A 10 4.48 -20.00 -36.69
C SER A 10 3.53 -19.62 -35.56
N ASN A 11 2.51 -20.46 -35.36
CA ASN A 11 1.47 -20.31 -34.35
C ASN A 11 2.06 -20.28 -32.93
N VAL A 12 1.83 -19.18 -32.21
CA VAL A 12 1.81 -19.16 -30.75
C VAL A 12 0.46 -18.57 -30.35
N THR A 13 -0.54 -19.43 -30.30
CA THR A 13 -1.85 -19.17 -29.70
C THR A 13 -2.19 -20.38 -28.85
N LEU A 14 -1.78 -20.36 -27.59
CA LEU A 14 -2.41 -21.14 -26.53
C LEU A 14 -2.35 -20.25 -25.28
N TRP A 15 -3.46 -20.17 -24.55
CA TRP A 15 -3.76 -19.24 -23.44
C TRP A 15 -4.44 -17.91 -23.83
N THR A 16 -5.57 -18.00 -24.54
CA THR A 16 -6.63 -16.96 -24.49
C THR A 16 -8.03 -17.52 -24.81
N ARG A 17 -8.31 -18.75 -24.39
CA ARG A 17 -9.67 -19.34 -24.43
C ARG A 17 -9.90 -20.25 -23.22
N CYS A 18 -10.17 -19.63 -22.08
CA CYS A 18 -10.85 -20.27 -20.94
C CYS A 18 -11.50 -19.21 -20.01
N TYR A 19 -11.99 -18.12 -20.58
CA TYR A 19 -12.77 -17.10 -19.85
C TYR A 19 -13.88 -16.53 -20.74
N GLN A 20 -14.70 -17.42 -21.33
CA GLN A 20 -16.00 -17.06 -21.88
C GLN A 20 -16.96 -18.21 -21.57
N HIS A 21 -18.10 -17.86 -20.98
CA HIS A 21 -19.15 -18.72 -20.39
C HIS A 21 -18.96 -19.11 -18.91
N ILE A 22 -19.05 -18.12 -18.04
CA ILE A 22 -19.85 -18.26 -16.81
C ILE A 22 -20.85 -17.10 -16.79
N THR A 23 -22.09 -17.39 -17.15
CA THR A 23 -23.25 -16.52 -16.87
C THR A 23 -23.63 -16.73 -15.41
N PHE A 24 -23.39 -15.73 -14.57
CA PHE A 24 -23.95 -15.66 -13.23
C PHE A 24 -25.35 -15.01 -13.30
N PRO A 25 -26.33 -15.49 -12.52
CA PRO A 25 -27.61 -14.79 -12.39
C PRO A 25 -27.35 -13.44 -11.70
N ALA A 26 -28.08 -12.41 -12.16
CA ALA A 26 -27.99 -11.05 -11.65
C ALA A 26 -28.12 -11.01 -10.11
N PRO A 27 -27.25 -10.30 -9.38
CA PRO A 27 -27.49 -10.03 -7.99
C PRO A 27 -28.56 -8.93 -7.88
N LEU A 28 -29.61 -9.22 -7.12
CA LEU A 28 -30.47 -8.21 -6.51
C LEU A 28 -29.57 -7.23 -5.73
N LEU A 29 -29.66 -5.96 -6.13
CA LEU A 29 -29.10 -4.83 -5.38
C LEU A 29 -29.77 -4.79 -4.01
N ALA A 30 -29.07 -5.27 -2.99
CA ALA A 30 -29.32 -4.90 -1.60
C ALA A 30 -28.49 -3.63 -1.33
N GLU A 31 -29.20 -2.52 -1.27
CA GLU A 31 -28.75 -1.21 -0.87
C GLU A 31 -28.36 -1.25 0.62
N ASN A 32 -27.06 -1.15 0.91
CA ASN A 32 -26.58 -0.94 2.28
C ASN A 32 -26.48 0.56 2.52
N GLN A 33 -27.44 1.04 3.27
CA GLN A 33 -27.62 2.40 3.76
C GLN A 33 -26.99 2.45 5.16
N ASP A 34 -25.79 3.02 5.26
CA ASP A 34 -25.17 3.37 6.55
C ASP A 34 -25.11 4.90 6.69
N ASP A 35 -25.90 5.35 7.67
CA ASP A 35 -25.89 6.61 8.44
C ASP A 35 -25.14 7.84 7.89
N TRP A 36 -25.92 8.74 7.30
CA TRP A 36 -25.63 10.18 7.29
C TRP A 36 -26.66 10.90 8.17
N HIS A 37 -26.20 11.46 9.29
CA HIS A 37 -26.95 12.48 10.02
C HIS A 37 -27.02 13.75 9.17
N VAL A 38 -28.12 13.90 8.42
CA VAL A 38 -28.49 15.15 7.77
C VAL A 38 -29.33 15.97 8.74
N SER A 39 -28.73 17.01 9.32
CA SER A 39 -29.46 18.16 9.84
C SER A 39 -29.84 19.04 8.64
N ALA A 40 -31.12 19.01 8.26
CA ALA A 40 -31.68 19.98 7.33
C ALA A 40 -32.94 20.59 7.93
N SER A 41 -32.83 21.87 8.26
CA SER A 41 -33.94 22.79 8.52
C SER A 41 -34.90 22.80 7.33
N GLY A 42 -36.18 22.60 7.61
CA GLY A 42 -37.20 22.33 6.59
C GLY A 42 -37.76 23.54 5.85
N SER A 43 -38.44 23.23 4.76
CA SER A 43 -39.66 23.93 4.33
C SER A 43 -40.49 23.05 3.38
N LYS A 44 -41.70 22.67 3.86
CA LYS A 44 -43.00 22.41 3.18
C LYS A 44 -43.02 21.85 1.74
N TYR A 45 -43.69 20.71 1.55
CA TYR A 45 -44.98 20.51 0.81
C TYR A 45 -45.36 19.00 0.84
N SER A 46 -46.48 18.62 1.50
CA SER A 46 -47.71 18.01 0.92
C SER A 46 -47.51 16.64 0.25
N SER A 47 -47.78 15.51 0.91
CA SER A 47 -49.08 14.80 1.09
C SER A 47 -49.22 13.61 0.12
N ASP A 48 -49.60 12.46 0.69
CA ASP A 48 -50.13 11.24 0.07
C ASP A 48 -49.16 10.22 -0.54
N LEU A 49 -48.79 9.20 0.25
CA LEU A 49 -49.06 7.78 -0.10
C LEU A 49 -48.71 6.88 1.10
N LEU A 50 -49.72 6.30 1.75
CA LEU A 50 -49.55 5.37 2.87
C LEU A 50 -50.58 4.26 2.72
N GLN A 51 -50.17 3.08 2.23
CA GLN A 51 -50.88 1.82 2.44
C GLN A 51 -50.02 0.60 2.09
N LEU A 52 -50.07 -0.40 2.99
CA LEU A 52 -49.65 -1.82 2.84
C LEU A 52 -48.12 -2.06 2.85
N VAL A 53 -47.52 -2.88 3.72
CA VAL A 53 -47.94 -4.13 4.37
C VAL A 53 -47.19 -4.29 5.69
N ALA A 54 -47.91 -4.70 6.74
CA ALA A 54 -47.37 -5.22 7.99
C ALA A 54 -47.40 -6.76 8.00
N GLN A 55 -46.55 -7.34 8.86
CA GLN A 55 -46.59 -8.68 9.46
C GLN A 55 -45.79 -9.82 8.79
N GLN A 56 -44.63 -10.10 9.39
CA GLN A 56 -44.08 -11.40 9.84
C GLN A 56 -42.63 -11.10 10.27
N GLY A 57 -42.08 -11.41 11.44
CA GLY A 57 -42.42 -12.29 12.55
C GLY A 57 -41.07 -12.66 13.18
N CYS A 58 -40.70 -12.04 14.31
CA CYS A 58 -39.43 -12.28 14.99
C CYS A 58 -39.40 -13.64 15.68
N GLY A 59 -38.27 -14.35 15.57
CA GLY A 59 -37.88 -15.46 16.45
C GLY A 59 -36.43 -15.26 16.92
N PRO A 60 -36.10 -15.50 18.20
CA PRO A 60 -34.78 -15.20 18.75
C PRO A 60 -33.82 -16.41 18.63
N ALA A 61 -32.57 -16.16 18.25
CA ALA A 61 -31.50 -17.14 18.35
C ALA A 61 -30.62 -16.84 19.58
N LYS A 62 -30.40 -17.89 20.37
CA LYS A 62 -29.62 -17.95 21.61
C LYS A 62 -28.10 -17.82 21.37
N GLU A 63 -27.45 -17.32 22.41
CA GLU A 63 -26.01 -17.38 22.71
C GLU A 63 -25.42 -18.80 22.60
N SER A 64 -24.17 -18.95 22.14
CA SER A 64 -23.01 -19.27 23.01
C SER A 64 -21.77 -19.82 22.26
N CYS A 65 -20.59 -19.48 22.80
CA CYS A 65 -19.28 -20.15 22.75
C CYS A 65 -18.25 -19.87 21.60
N LEU A 66 -17.21 -19.09 21.98
CA LEU A 66 -15.75 -19.22 21.74
C LEU A 66 -15.23 -20.06 20.55
N PRO A 67 -14.24 -19.58 19.77
CA PRO A 67 -13.38 -20.46 19.00
C PRO A 67 -12.07 -20.77 19.75
N ALA A 68 -11.86 -22.06 20.00
CA ALA A 68 -10.56 -22.63 20.33
C ALA A 68 -9.66 -22.66 19.07
N TYR A 69 -8.36 -22.43 19.26
CA TYR A 69 -7.32 -22.63 18.26
C TYR A 69 -7.37 -24.07 17.71
N ALA A 70 -7.80 -24.23 16.46
CA ALA A 70 -7.63 -25.47 15.72
C ALA A 70 -6.31 -25.40 14.93
N GLN A 71 -5.28 -26.10 15.40
CA GLN A 71 -4.17 -26.52 14.57
C GLN A 71 -4.68 -27.56 13.57
N CYS A 72 -4.98 -27.14 12.34
CA CYS A 72 -5.10 -28.05 11.22
C CYS A 72 -3.71 -28.57 10.85
N SER A 73 -3.34 -29.77 11.34
CA SER A 73 -2.29 -30.56 10.70
C SER A 73 -2.84 -31.10 9.38
N CYS A 74 -2.35 -30.56 8.26
CA CYS A 74 -2.54 -31.18 6.94
C CYS A 74 -1.62 -32.39 6.80
N ASP A 75 -1.91 -33.47 7.52
CA ASP A 75 -1.34 -34.77 7.22
C ASP A 75 -2.06 -35.37 6.01
N GLY A 76 -1.32 -35.55 4.91
CA GLY A 76 -1.63 -36.60 3.94
C GLY A 76 -2.23 -36.20 2.59
N ILE A 77 -1.74 -35.14 1.92
CA ILE A 77 -1.75 -35.18 0.45
C ILE A 77 -0.64 -36.14 0.02
N ARG A 78 -0.96 -37.42 -0.16
CA ARG A 78 -0.10 -38.35 -0.90
C ARG A 78 -0.10 -37.88 -2.36
N LEU A 79 1.00 -37.24 -2.78
CA LEU A 79 1.25 -36.96 -4.20
C LEU A 79 1.17 -38.30 -4.95
N PHE A 80 0.11 -38.49 -5.73
CA PHE A 80 0.01 -39.61 -6.66
C PHE A 80 1.07 -39.40 -7.73
N PHE A 81 2.19 -40.09 -7.60
CA PHE A 81 3.15 -40.23 -8.67
C PHE A 81 2.48 -41.03 -9.80
N PRO A 82 2.61 -40.61 -11.07
CA PRO A 82 2.07 -41.36 -12.18
C PRO A 82 2.59 -42.80 -12.15
N HIS A 83 1.67 -43.75 -12.34
CA HIS A 83 1.98 -45.17 -12.39
C HIS A 83 2.97 -45.39 -13.55
N PRO A 84 4.08 -46.12 -13.36
CA PRO A 84 5.04 -46.34 -14.43
C PRO A 84 4.43 -47.21 -15.52
N ASP A 85 4.08 -46.62 -16.67
CA ASP A 85 3.72 -47.35 -17.88
C ASP A 85 4.86 -48.30 -18.27
N SER A 86 4.60 -49.60 -18.20
CA SER A 86 5.60 -50.66 -18.26
C SER A 86 5.98 -51.11 -19.69
N THR A 87 5.53 -50.42 -20.75
CA THR A 87 5.69 -50.89 -22.14
C THR A 87 6.32 -49.86 -23.10
N LEU A 88 7.03 -48.85 -22.61
CA LEU A 88 7.65 -47.85 -23.49
C LEU A 88 8.96 -48.36 -24.12
N ASN A 89 8.98 -48.34 -25.45
CA ASN A 89 10.11 -48.71 -26.29
C ASN A 89 11.38 -47.92 -25.92
N GLY A 90 12.55 -48.55 -26.02
CA GLY A 90 13.85 -47.97 -25.62
C GLY A 90 14.20 -46.62 -26.26
N SER A 91 13.60 -46.29 -27.41
CA SER A 91 13.70 -44.99 -28.07
C SER A 91 13.08 -43.84 -27.27
N GLU A 92 11.95 -44.05 -26.58
CA GLU A 92 11.30 -42.99 -25.80
C GLU A 92 12.06 -42.63 -24.52
N ARG A 93 12.80 -43.59 -23.93
CA ARG A 93 13.58 -43.35 -22.71
C ARG A 93 14.68 -42.32 -22.93
N TYR A 94 15.33 -42.36 -24.10
CA TYR A 94 16.37 -41.39 -24.45
C TYR A 94 15.83 -39.96 -24.63
N THR A 95 14.54 -39.82 -24.95
CA THR A 95 13.90 -38.50 -25.06
C THR A 95 13.42 -37.92 -23.73
N ARG A 96 13.30 -38.72 -22.66
CA ARG A 96 12.79 -38.26 -21.35
C ARG A 96 13.77 -37.37 -20.60
N ILE A 97 15.03 -37.78 -20.52
CA ILE A 97 16.10 -37.02 -19.82
C ILE A 97 16.27 -35.59 -20.36
N PRO A 98 16.42 -35.37 -21.69
CA PRO A 98 16.53 -34.01 -22.21
C PRO A 98 15.24 -33.19 -22.02
N ARG A 99 14.06 -33.82 -22.01
CA ARG A 99 12.79 -33.13 -21.70
C ARG A 99 12.73 -32.64 -20.26
N VAL A 100 13.18 -33.45 -19.30
CA VAL A 100 13.26 -33.06 -17.87
C VAL A 100 14.21 -31.88 -17.68
N ASN A 101 15.40 -31.94 -18.29
CA ASN A 101 16.34 -30.82 -18.26
C ASN A 101 15.76 -29.56 -18.88
N LEU A 102 15.12 -29.67 -20.04
CA LEU A 102 14.50 -28.53 -20.71
C LEU A 102 13.41 -27.90 -19.83
N ALA A 103 12.54 -28.71 -19.23
CA ALA A 103 11.48 -28.23 -18.34
C ALA A 103 12.07 -27.49 -17.13
N LEU A 104 13.11 -28.04 -16.50
CA LEU A 104 13.77 -27.41 -15.37
C LEU A 104 14.48 -26.10 -15.75
N VAL A 105 15.17 -26.07 -16.88
CA VAL A 105 15.81 -24.85 -17.40
C VAL A 105 14.78 -23.76 -17.68
N LEU A 106 13.61 -24.13 -18.21
CA LEU A 106 12.52 -23.18 -18.43
C LEU A 106 11.95 -22.65 -17.10
N ILE A 107 11.73 -23.52 -16.11
CA ILE A 107 11.19 -23.11 -14.80
C ILE A 107 12.20 -22.23 -14.04
N LEU A 108 13.46 -22.63 -13.98
CA LEU A 108 14.51 -21.84 -13.33
C LEU A 108 14.78 -20.53 -14.10
N GLY A 109 14.79 -20.61 -15.43
CA GLY A 109 14.91 -19.45 -16.31
C GLY A 109 13.78 -18.46 -16.09
N PHE A 110 12.54 -18.93 -15.90
CA PHE A 110 11.41 -18.09 -15.53
C PHE A 110 11.62 -17.41 -14.16
N ALA A 111 12.05 -18.15 -13.13
CA ALA A 111 12.32 -17.59 -11.81
C ALA A 111 13.37 -16.46 -11.85
N TRP A 112 14.50 -16.70 -12.51
CA TRP A 112 15.58 -15.73 -12.63
C TRP A 112 15.24 -14.58 -13.58
N ALA A 113 14.53 -14.84 -14.68
CA ALA A 113 14.08 -13.77 -15.58
C ALA A 113 13.07 -12.86 -14.88
N PHE A 114 12.17 -13.43 -14.08
CA PHE A 114 11.23 -12.68 -13.27
C PHE A 114 11.96 -11.84 -12.21
N LEU A 115 12.85 -12.46 -11.43
CA LEU A 115 13.68 -11.73 -10.46
C LEU A 115 14.51 -10.62 -11.12
N GLY A 116 15.16 -10.93 -12.25
CA GLY A 116 15.91 -9.95 -13.03
C GLY A 116 15.03 -8.80 -13.53
N ALA A 117 13.79 -9.08 -13.95
CA ALA A 117 12.84 -8.04 -14.33
C ALA A 117 12.46 -7.14 -13.15
N VAL A 118 12.30 -7.70 -11.95
CA VAL A 118 12.02 -6.94 -10.70
C VAL A 118 13.22 -6.10 -10.28
N LEU A 119 14.45 -6.60 -10.45
CA LEU A 119 15.67 -5.90 -10.05
C LEU A 119 16.09 -4.79 -11.04
N VAL A 120 15.82 -4.95 -12.33
CA VAL A 120 16.26 -4.02 -13.38
C VAL A 120 15.24 -2.92 -13.66
N ARG A 121 13.95 -3.19 -13.49
CA ARG A 121 12.90 -2.21 -13.81
C ARG A 121 12.47 -1.45 -12.56
N ASP A 122 12.06 -0.20 -12.76
CA ASP A 122 11.15 0.51 -11.83
C ASP A 122 9.96 -0.40 -11.48
N PRO A 123 9.34 -0.23 -10.29
CA PRO A 123 8.43 -1.21 -9.70
C PRO A 123 7.52 -1.88 -10.73
N LEU A 124 7.54 -3.21 -10.73
CA LEU A 124 6.73 -3.98 -11.67
C LEU A 124 5.30 -3.98 -11.14
N THR A 125 4.50 -3.04 -11.61
CA THR A 125 3.11 -2.83 -11.19
C THR A 125 2.15 -3.71 -11.97
N LEU A 126 1.13 -4.24 -11.29
CA LEU A 126 0.02 -4.93 -11.93
C LEU A 126 -0.97 -3.93 -12.57
N PRO A 127 -1.80 -4.38 -13.54
CA PRO A 127 -2.89 -3.56 -14.07
C PRO A 127 -3.88 -3.16 -12.95
N ASP A 128 -4.43 -1.95 -13.02
CA ASP A 128 -5.30 -1.38 -11.97
C ASP A 128 -6.44 -2.32 -11.53
N SER A 129 -7.07 -3.02 -12.48
CA SER A 129 -8.16 -3.97 -12.18
C SER A 129 -7.71 -5.14 -11.32
N VAL A 130 -6.50 -5.66 -11.57
CA VAL A 130 -5.92 -6.77 -10.81
C VAL A 130 -5.41 -6.27 -9.47
N SER A 131 -4.74 -5.11 -9.43
CA SER A 131 -4.30 -4.48 -8.18
C SER A 131 -5.48 -4.23 -7.24
N HIS A 132 -6.58 -3.69 -7.76
CA HIS A 132 -7.80 -3.46 -6.98
C HIS A 132 -8.43 -4.77 -6.50
N LEU A 133 -8.54 -5.80 -7.36
CA LEU A 133 -9.06 -7.11 -6.97
C LEU A 133 -8.22 -7.75 -5.86
N MET A 134 -6.89 -7.71 -5.98
CA MET A 134 -5.98 -8.26 -4.97
C MET A 134 -6.02 -7.49 -3.65
N HIS A 135 -6.23 -6.17 -3.71
CA HIS A 135 -6.36 -5.34 -2.51
C HIS A 135 -7.67 -5.58 -1.77
N VAL A 136 -8.80 -5.64 -2.49
CA VAL A 136 -10.12 -5.89 -1.90
C VAL A 136 -10.25 -7.36 -1.43
N LYS A 137 -9.60 -8.30 -2.12
CA LYS A 137 -9.68 -9.74 -1.84
C LYS A 137 -8.30 -10.39 -1.69
N PRO A 138 -7.57 -10.10 -0.60
CA PRO A 138 -6.22 -10.62 -0.40
C PRO A 138 -6.18 -12.15 -0.22
N THR A 139 -7.25 -12.75 0.32
CA THR A 139 -7.33 -14.21 0.56
C THR A 139 -7.49 -15.00 -0.74
N GLU A 140 -8.41 -14.60 -1.61
CA GLU A 140 -8.64 -15.23 -2.92
C GLU A 140 -7.39 -15.13 -3.80
N SER A 141 -6.74 -13.95 -3.81
CA SER A 141 -5.52 -13.74 -4.60
C SER A 141 -4.33 -14.55 -4.08
N THR A 142 -4.13 -14.60 -2.76
CA THR A 142 -3.08 -15.43 -2.15
C THR A 142 -3.29 -16.92 -2.42
N LEU A 143 -4.55 -17.38 -2.45
CA LEU A 143 -4.90 -18.76 -2.81
C LEU A 143 -4.51 -19.07 -4.25
N VAL A 144 -4.86 -18.20 -5.20
CA VAL A 144 -4.50 -18.38 -6.63
C VAL A 144 -2.99 -18.42 -6.81
N VAL A 145 -2.26 -17.49 -6.20
CA VAL A 145 -0.79 -17.46 -6.27
C VAL A 145 -0.20 -18.73 -5.64
N SER A 146 -0.71 -19.17 -4.49
CA SER A 146 -0.25 -20.38 -3.81
C SER A 146 -0.53 -21.65 -4.62
N LEU A 147 -1.64 -21.70 -5.35
CA LEU A 147 -1.97 -22.82 -6.24
C LEU A 147 -0.97 -22.89 -7.40
N ILE A 148 -0.68 -21.76 -8.05
CA ILE A 148 0.32 -21.69 -9.13
C ILE A 148 1.71 -22.09 -8.60
N ALA A 149 2.10 -21.53 -7.44
CA ALA A 149 3.34 -21.87 -6.77
C ALA A 149 3.45 -23.36 -6.43
N THR A 150 2.35 -23.98 -5.99
CA THR A 150 2.29 -25.41 -5.69
C THR A 150 2.47 -26.24 -6.96
N VAL A 151 1.82 -25.88 -8.07
CA VAL A 151 1.99 -26.57 -9.36
C VAL A 151 3.45 -26.51 -9.84
N LEU A 152 4.09 -25.33 -9.74
CA LEU A 152 5.51 -25.16 -10.10
C LEU A 152 6.44 -25.95 -9.18
N ALA A 153 6.19 -25.96 -7.87
CA ALA A 153 6.93 -26.75 -6.90
C ALA A 153 6.77 -28.26 -7.11
N VAL A 154 5.56 -28.74 -7.44
CA VAL A 154 5.32 -30.15 -7.76
C VAL A 154 6.01 -30.53 -9.07
N ALA A 155 5.93 -29.71 -10.11
CA ALA A 155 6.59 -29.97 -11.39
C ALA A 155 8.12 -30.08 -11.25
N THR A 156 8.73 -29.19 -10.47
CA THR A 156 10.17 -29.22 -10.17
C THR A 156 10.56 -30.42 -9.31
N SER A 157 9.74 -30.78 -8.32
CA SER A 157 9.93 -31.99 -7.51
C SER A 157 9.85 -33.27 -8.37
N ILE A 158 8.88 -33.38 -9.28
CA ILE A 158 8.78 -34.50 -10.22
C ILE A 158 10.03 -34.59 -11.11
N CYS A 159 10.53 -33.46 -11.62
CA CYS A 159 11.77 -33.42 -12.40
C CYS A 159 12.97 -33.94 -11.60
N LEU A 160 13.11 -33.50 -10.34
CA LEU A 160 14.14 -34.00 -9.43
C LEU A 160 14.00 -35.51 -9.19
N SER A 161 12.79 -36.00 -8.89
CA SER A 161 12.53 -37.43 -8.67
C SER A 161 12.90 -38.28 -9.89
N ILE A 162 12.57 -37.83 -11.10
CA ILE A 162 12.93 -38.55 -12.34
C ILE A 162 14.45 -38.54 -12.53
N ALA A 163 15.11 -37.40 -12.32
CA ALA A 163 16.56 -37.29 -12.46
C ALA A 163 17.32 -38.15 -11.45
N VAL A 164 16.89 -38.16 -10.18
CA VAL A 164 17.48 -38.98 -9.12
C VAL A 164 17.27 -40.47 -9.40
N LYS A 165 16.07 -40.88 -9.86
CA LYS A 165 15.80 -42.27 -10.25
C LYS A 165 16.75 -42.75 -11.35
N GLU A 166 16.95 -41.93 -12.38
CA GLU A 166 17.85 -42.30 -13.48
C GLU A 166 19.32 -42.31 -13.04
N ALA A 167 19.72 -41.35 -12.21
CA ALA A 167 21.08 -41.32 -11.66
C ALA A 167 21.36 -42.56 -10.80
N LEU A 168 20.41 -42.98 -9.96
CA LEU A 168 20.53 -44.18 -9.15
C LEU A 168 20.61 -45.44 -10.00
N ARG A 169 19.80 -45.53 -11.08
CA ARG A 169 19.82 -46.63 -12.03
C ARG A 169 21.22 -46.88 -12.59
N HIS A 170 21.91 -45.83 -13.02
CA HIS A 170 23.29 -45.92 -13.50
C HIS A 170 24.30 -46.17 -12.38
N ARG A 171 24.07 -45.62 -11.18
CA ARG A 171 24.98 -45.78 -10.03
C ARG A 171 25.00 -47.24 -9.57
N MET A 172 23.86 -47.95 -9.54
CA MET A 172 23.76 -49.34 -9.05
C MET A 172 24.51 -50.39 -9.89
N TRP A 173 25.15 -49.98 -11.00
CA TRP A 173 26.07 -50.85 -11.74
C TRP A 173 27.44 -50.96 -11.08
N SER A 174 27.79 -50.01 -10.23
CA SER A 174 28.88 -50.14 -9.27
C SER A 174 28.31 -50.62 -7.92
N PRO A 175 29.08 -51.37 -7.12
CA PRO A 175 28.65 -51.74 -5.77
C PRO A 175 28.36 -50.49 -4.95
N ILE A 176 27.14 -50.40 -4.42
CA ILE A 176 26.67 -49.30 -3.56
C ILE A 176 26.19 -49.90 -2.25
N SER A 177 26.40 -49.19 -1.14
CA SER A 177 25.84 -49.60 0.15
C SER A 177 24.32 -49.49 0.16
N LEU A 178 23.65 -50.43 0.81
CA LEU A 178 22.19 -50.42 0.93
C LEU A 178 21.65 -49.10 1.50
N ALA A 179 22.40 -48.47 2.43
CA ALA A 179 22.08 -47.16 2.99
C ALA A 179 22.03 -46.03 1.95
N GLN A 180 22.94 -46.03 0.96
CA GLN A 180 22.96 -45.05 -0.13
C GLN A 180 21.81 -45.27 -1.13
N VAL A 181 21.48 -46.54 -1.42
CA VAL A 181 20.31 -46.87 -2.25
C VAL A 181 19.03 -46.44 -1.54
N ASN A 182 18.90 -46.73 -0.24
CA ASN A 182 17.77 -46.32 0.56
C ASN A 182 17.65 -44.78 0.60
N ALA A 183 18.75 -44.07 0.85
CA ALA A 183 18.79 -42.60 0.82
C ALA A 183 18.36 -42.03 -0.53
N GLY A 184 18.82 -42.63 -1.64
CA GLY A 184 18.41 -42.25 -2.98
C GLY A 184 16.92 -42.49 -3.24
N VAL A 185 16.37 -43.62 -2.81
CA VAL A 185 14.94 -43.93 -2.91
C VAL A 185 14.11 -42.98 -2.05
N ALA A 186 14.55 -42.67 -0.83
CA ALA A 186 13.92 -41.69 0.04
C ALA A 186 13.90 -40.30 -0.61
N LEU A 187 15.03 -39.83 -1.15
CA LEU A 187 15.11 -38.57 -1.89
C LEU A 187 14.16 -38.54 -3.10
N ALA A 188 14.12 -39.62 -3.89
CA ALA A 188 13.23 -39.72 -5.04
C ALA A 188 11.74 -39.72 -4.65
N ARG A 189 11.41 -40.15 -3.44
CA ARG A 189 10.05 -40.10 -2.84
C ARG A 189 9.75 -38.77 -2.14
N GLY A 190 10.74 -37.89 -1.98
CA GLY A 190 10.61 -36.67 -1.19
C GLY A 190 10.49 -36.95 0.32
N SER A 191 11.13 -38.02 0.82
CA SER A 191 11.24 -38.34 2.24
C SER A 191 12.70 -38.25 2.71
N HIS A 192 12.92 -38.22 4.03
CA HIS A 192 14.26 -38.23 4.63
C HIS A 192 14.50 -39.55 5.37
N ILE A 193 15.78 -39.90 5.58
CA ILE A 193 16.19 -41.05 6.39
C ILE A 193 16.92 -40.55 7.61
N MET A 194 16.46 -40.94 8.80
CA MET A 194 17.11 -40.60 10.06
C MET A 194 17.93 -41.80 10.54
N ASN A 195 19.22 -41.82 10.22
CA ASN A 195 20.15 -42.84 10.69
C ASN A 195 21.39 -42.16 11.29
N GLN A 196 21.56 -42.30 12.61
CA GLN A 196 22.64 -41.67 13.37
C GLN A 196 24.04 -42.13 12.93
N ARG A 197 24.19 -43.33 12.36
CA ARG A 197 25.50 -43.83 11.89
C ARG A 197 25.96 -43.18 10.58
N HIS A 198 25.02 -42.63 9.83
CA HIS A 198 25.30 -41.98 8.54
C HIS A 198 24.88 -40.51 8.59
N LEU A 199 25.39 -39.77 9.57
CA LEU A 199 25.06 -38.36 9.80
C LEU A 199 25.14 -37.51 8.53
N LEU A 200 26.15 -37.73 7.67
CA LEU A 200 26.30 -36.96 6.43
C LEU A 200 25.16 -37.25 5.42
N LEU A 201 24.75 -38.51 5.26
CA LEU A 201 23.64 -38.89 4.39
C LEU A 201 22.31 -38.41 4.97
N THR A 202 22.10 -38.54 6.28
CA THR A 202 20.91 -38.04 6.95
C THR A 202 20.80 -36.52 6.83
N LEU A 203 21.88 -35.78 7.10
CA LEU A 203 21.91 -34.33 6.97
C LEU A 203 21.67 -33.89 5.51
N GLY A 204 22.26 -34.59 4.55
CA GLY A 204 22.02 -34.34 3.12
C GLY A 204 20.58 -34.58 2.69
N THR A 205 19.98 -35.71 3.09
CA THR A 205 18.58 -36.01 2.77
C THR A 205 17.60 -35.07 3.48
N LEU A 206 17.89 -34.69 4.73
CA LEU A 206 17.12 -33.71 5.49
C LEU A 206 17.20 -32.31 4.86
N PHE A 207 18.39 -31.90 4.41
CA PHE A 207 18.59 -30.63 3.72
C PHE A 207 17.79 -30.56 2.41
N VAL A 208 17.89 -31.59 1.55
CA VAL A 208 17.13 -31.64 0.30
C VAL A 208 15.62 -31.71 0.57
N TYR A 209 15.19 -32.48 1.57
CA TYR A 209 13.80 -32.51 2.01
C TYR A 209 13.31 -31.12 2.45
N GLY A 210 14.10 -30.42 3.26
CA GLY A 210 13.82 -29.04 3.67
C GLY A 210 13.71 -28.10 2.47
N LEU A 211 14.64 -28.17 1.52
CA LEU A 211 14.59 -27.37 0.29
C LEU A 211 13.33 -27.65 -0.52
N ILE A 212 12.93 -28.92 -0.70
CA ILE A 212 11.69 -29.30 -1.40
C ILE A 212 10.46 -28.68 -0.70
N ARG A 213 10.41 -28.72 0.64
CA ARG A 213 9.32 -28.10 1.41
C ARG A 213 9.31 -26.57 1.30
N LEU A 214 10.49 -25.96 1.20
CA LEU A 214 10.63 -24.52 1.00
C LEU A 214 10.29 -24.07 -0.43
N MET A 215 10.19 -24.97 -1.41
CA MET A 215 9.91 -24.58 -2.80
C MET A 215 8.55 -23.90 -2.97
N VAL A 216 7.50 -24.41 -2.31
CA VAL A 216 6.16 -23.79 -2.37
C VAL A 216 6.23 -22.39 -1.78
N SER A 217 6.81 -22.23 -0.59
CA SER A 217 6.98 -20.91 0.03
C SER A 217 7.82 -19.99 -0.84
N SER A 218 8.89 -20.50 -1.47
CA SER A 218 9.78 -19.73 -2.34
C SER A 218 9.03 -19.20 -3.56
N TRP A 219 8.26 -20.05 -4.23
CA TRP A 219 7.43 -19.63 -5.36
C TRP A 219 6.31 -18.69 -4.94
N THR A 220 5.63 -18.97 -3.84
CA THR A 220 4.57 -18.08 -3.33
C THR A 220 5.15 -16.70 -3.02
N THR A 221 6.23 -16.60 -2.25
CA THR A 221 6.84 -15.30 -1.93
C THR A 221 7.39 -14.59 -3.17
N LEU A 222 7.93 -15.31 -4.16
CA LEU A 222 8.39 -14.71 -5.42
C LEU A 222 7.22 -14.16 -6.25
N LEU A 223 6.11 -14.89 -6.32
CA LEU A 223 4.96 -14.56 -7.16
C LEU A 223 3.88 -13.72 -6.46
N THR A 224 3.92 -13.59 -5.15
CA THR A 224 2.96 -12.75 -4.41
C THR A 224 3.37 -11.29 -4.58
N PRO A 225 2.54 -10.46 -5.24
CA PRO A 225 2.77 -9.03 -5.29
C PRO A 225 2.55 -8.43 -3.89
N THR A 226 3.29 -7.37 -3.59
CA THR A 226 3.16 -6.59 -2.36
C THR A 226 2.68 -5.18 -2.69
N LEU A 227 2.27 -4.42 -1.69
CA LEU A 227 2.05 -2.99 -1.86
C LEU A 227 3.39 -2.33 -2.17
N VAL A 228 3.44 -1.59 -3.28
CA VAL A 228 4.59 -0.84 -3.72
C VAL A 228 4.18 0.62 -3.92
N VAL A 229 5.04 1.53 -3.46
CA VAL A 229 4.88 2.96 -3.69
C VAL A 229 5.67 3.31 -4.93
N TRP A 230 4.99 3.83 -5.95
CA TRP A 230 5.61 4.31 -7.17
C TRP A 230 5.59 5.84 -7.18
N SER A 231 6.76 6.45 -7.03
CA SER A 231 6.93 7.90 -7.09
C SER A 231 7.20 8.35 -8.52
N LEU A 232 6.37 9.25 -9.02
CA LEU A 232 6.47 9.85 -10.36
C LEU A 232 6.64 11.36 -10.22
N PRO A 233 7.52 12.00 -11.01
CA PRO A 233 7.59 13.45 -11.01
C PRO A 233 6.28 14.04 -11.56
N ALA A 234 5.82 15.09 -10.88
CA ALA A 234 4.67 15.89 -11.23
C ALA A 234 5.12 17.33 -11.49
N SER A 235 4.71 17.88 -12.63
CA SER A 235 5.03 19.25 -13.02
C SER A 235 3.78 19.94 -13.53
N GLY A 236 3.64 21.21 -13.24
CA GLY A 236 2.47 21.98 -13.65
C GLY A 236 2.70 23.47 -13.58
N SER A 237 1.61 24.21 -13.62
CA SER A 237 1.65 25.66 -13.41
C SER A 237 0.44 26.14 -12.64
N GLU A 238 0.62 27.22 -11.89
CA GLU A 238 -0.44 27.90 -11.14
C GLU A 238 -0.29 29.41 -11.25
N LEU A 239 -1.32 30.13 -10.77
CA LEU A 239 -1.31 31.57 -10.69
C LEU A 239 -0.24 32.06 -9.71
N ASP A 240 0.61 32.97 -10.19
CA ASP A 240 1.59 33.69 -9.38
C ASP A 240 0.97 35.00 -8.87
N ILE A 241 0.42 34.97 -7.65
CA ILE A 241 -0.15 36.17 -7.02
C ILE A 241 0.92 37.17 -6.57
N GLY A 242 2.18 36.73 -6.53
CA GLY A 242 3.34 37.54 -6.19
C GLY A 242 3.99 38.23 -7.38
N SER A 243 3.44 38.07 -8.59
CA SER A 243 4.02 38.67 -9.78
C SER A 243 3.46 40.08 -10.04
N GLN A 244 4.30 40.95 -10.61
CA GLN A 244 3.86 42.28 -11.07
C GLN A 244 2.77 42.20 -12.15
N SER A 245 2.73 41.11 -12.92
CA SER A 245 1.69 40.90 -13.94
C SER A 245 0.34 40.62 -13.30
N PHE A 246 0.31 39.85 -12.20
CA PHE A 246 -0.91 39.63 -11.44
C PHE A 246 -1.39 40.92 -10.77
N GLU A 247 -0.47 41.71 -10.20
CA GLU A 247 -0.81 43.01 -9.63
C GLU A 247 -1.50 43.93 -10.65
N ALA A 248 -0.97 44.03 -11.87
CA ALA A 248 -1.57 44.84 -12.93
C ALA A 248 -2.95 44.31 -13.35
N LEU A 249 -3.12 42.98 -13.40
CA LEU A 249 -4.42 42.34 -13.68
C LEU A 249 -5.43 42.65 -12.56
N LEU A 250 -5.02 42.52 -11.30
CA LEU A 250 -5.86 42.82 -10.15
C LEU A 250 -6.25 44.30 -10.12
N GLN A 251 -5.32 45.22 -10.44
CA GLN A 251 -5.62 46.63 -10.56
C GLN A 251 -6.67 46.91 -11.64
N GLN A 252 -6.52 46.30 -12.81
CA GLN A 252 -7.47 46.46 -13.92
C GLN A 252 -8.87 45.97 -13.52
N GLU A 253 -8.95 44.79 -12.89
CA GLU A 253 -10.20 44.22 -12.36
C GLU A 253 -10.84 45.11 -11.30
N LEU A 254 -10.06 45.63 -10.34
CA LEU A 254 -10.55 46.56 -9.33
C LEU A 254 -11.08 47.87 -9.94
N LEU A 255 -10.45 48.38 -11.01
CA LEU A 255 -10.90 49.57 -11.72
C LEU A 255 -12.15 49.33 -12.57
N GLN A 256 -12.23 48.19 -13.26
CA GLN A 256 -13.34 47.87 -14.18
C GLN A 256 -14.59 47.41 -13.43
N ALA A 257 -14.40 46.50 -12.49
CA ALA A 257 -15.47 45.83 -11.77
C ALA A 257 -15.96 46.69 -10.59
N GLY A 258 -15.08 47.55 -10.05
CA GLY A 258 -15.34 48.41 -8.91
C GLY A 258 -15.72 47.63 -7.64
N ALA A 259 -16.10 48.33 -6.58
CA ALA A 259 -16.61 47.69 -5.37
C ALA A 259 -17.91 46.89 -5.62
N ALA A 260 -18.63 47.18 -6.72
CA ALA A 260 -19.92 46.57 -7.06
C ALA A 260 -19.81 45.13 -7.60
N ALA A 261 -18.71 44.76 -8.26
CA ALA A 261 -18.55 43.38 -8.72
C ALA A 261 -18.17 42.42 -7.59
N ILE A 262 -17.46 42.90 -6.57
CA ILE A 262 -17.27 42.14 -5.33
C ILE A 262 -18.64 41.89 -4.67
N ARG A 263 -19.62 42.84 -4.81
CA ARG A 263 -20.99 42.89 -4.21
C ARG A 263 -21.94 41.73 -4.53
N GLY A 264 -21.58 40.85 -5.46
CA GLY A 264 -22.39 39.68 -5.81
C GLY A 264 -22.20 38.48 -4.88
N SER A 265 -22.45 37.27 -5.41
CA SER A 265 -22.31 35.99 -4.71
C SER A 265 -20.91 35.72 -4.14
N SER A 266 -19.89 36.40 -4.66
CA SER A 266 -18.53 36.41 -4.11
C SER A 266 -18.48 36.88 -2.65
N PHE A 267 -19.32 37.82 -2.22
CA PHE A 267 -19.34 38.22 -0.82
C PHE A 267 -19.86 37.15 0.11
N GLU A 268 -20.91 36.41 -0.27
CA GLU A 268 -21.43 35.34 0.59
C GLU A 268 -20.35 34.28 0.84
N ILE A 269 -19.56 33.99 -0.20
CA ILE A 269 -18.40 33.09 -0.11
C ILE A 269 -17.29 33.71 0.74
N ILE A 270 -16.95 34.97 0.52
CA ILE A 270 -15.91 35.65 1.31
C ILE A 270 -16.31 35.70 2.77
N ASP A 271 -17.56 36.09 3.06
CA ASP A 271 -18.16 36.19 4.39
C ASP A 271 -18.03 34.87 5.14
N VAL A 272 -18.74 33.84 4.66
CA VAL A 272 -18.79 32.54 5.33
C VAL A 272 -17.43 31.85 5.31
N GLY A 273 -16.75 31.84 4.16
CA GLY A 273 -15.45 31.16 4.00
C GLY A 273 -14.34 31.80 4.83
N GLY A 274 -14.29 33.14 4.89
CA GLY A 274 -13.32 33.87 5.70
C GLY A 274 -13.52 33.64 7.19
N ILE A 275 -14.77 33.71 7.67
CA ILE A 275 -15.10 33.43 9.07
C ILE A 275 -14.71 31.99 9.43
N LEU A 276 -15.16 31.01 8.66
CA LEU A 276 -14.89 29.60 8.94
C LEU A 276 -13.40 29.26 8.89
N SER A 277 -12.64 29.81 7.96
CA SER A 277 -11.18 29.65 7.90
C SER A 277 -10.49 30.27 9.11
N GLY A 278 -10.90 31.48 9.53
CA GLY A 278 -10.38 32.11 10.74
C GLY A 278 -10.68 31.29 12.00
N ILE A 279 -11.91 30.77 12.14
CA ILE A 279 -12.30 29.91 13.26
C ILE A 279 -11.50 28.60 13.26
N ALA A 280 -11.32 27.97 12.11
CA ALA A 280 -10.56 26.72 11.99
C ALA A 280 -9.08 26.92 12.36
N ALA A 281 -8.48 28.04 11.92
CA ALA A 281 -7.10 28.40 12.25
C ALA A 281 -6.91 28.66 13.75
N ALA A 282 -7.83 29.40 14.39
CA ALA A 282 -7.80 29.66 15.83
C ALA A 282 -8.18 28.43 16.68
N GLY A 283 -9.01 27.52 16.17
CA GLY A 283 -9.39 26.31 16.91
C GLY A 283 -8.26 25.28 17.02
N TYR A 284 -7.33 25.27 16.07
CA TYR A 284 -6.31 24.23 15.95
C TYR A 284 -5.31 24.20 17.12
N SER A 285 -4.99 25.36 17.70
CA SER A 285 -4.12 25.45 18.89
C SER A 285 -4.68 24.72 20.11
N PHE A 286 -5.99 24.45 20.16
CA PHE A 286 -6.68 23.69 21.21
C PHE A 286 -6.89 22.21 20.87
N GLY A 287 -6.32 21.73 19.76
CA GLY A 287 -6.53 20.37 19.30
C GLY A 287 -7.94 20.12 18.75
N LEU A 288 -8.72 21.16 18.45
CA LEU A 288 -9.94 21.00 17.68
C LEU A 288 -9.57 20.64 16.23
N PRO A 289 -10.31 19.71 15.59
CA PRO A 289 -10.06 19.37 14.20
C PRO A 289 -10.33 20.60 13.32
N GLY A 290 -9.25 21.22 12.80
CA GLY A 290 -9.32 22.41 11.96
C GLY A 290 -9.66 22.10 10.50
N ILE A 291 -10.51 21.12 10.21
CA ILE A 291 -10.82 20.76 8.82
C ILE A 291 -11.72 21.85 8.23
N PHE A 292 -11.24 22.52 7.19
CA PHE A 292 -11.97 23.56 6.47
C PHE A 292 -12.28 23.10 5.05
N THR A 293 -13.52 23.28 4.60
CA THR A 293 -13.94 22.90 3.24
C THR A 293 -14.28 24.13 2.42
N PHE A 294 -13.67 24.27 1.24
CA PHE A 294 -13.98 25.33 0.29
C PHE A 294 -14.04 24.79 -1.12
N ASN A 295 -15.13 25.11 -1.84
CA ASN A 295 -15.37 24.67 -3.21
C ASN A 295 -15.27 23.15 -3.41
N GLY A 296 -15.60 22.36 -2.36
CA GLY A 296 -15.49 20.89 -2.34
C GLY A 296 -14.10 20.35 -1.97
N ALA A 297 -13.09 21.21 -1.81
CA ALA A 297 -11.74 20.84 -1.41
C ALA A 297 -11.57 20.94 0.12
N TRP A 298 -10.79 20.04 0.71
CA TRP A 298 -10.65 19.88 2.16
C TRP A 298 -9.22 20.24 2.61
N TYR A 299 -9.12 21.23 3.49
CA TYR A 299 -7.85 21.77 4.00
C TYR A 299 -7.68 21.42 5.48
N ASN A 300 -6.44 21.15 5.88
CA ASN A 300 -6.07 20.93 7.26
C ASN A 300 -5.69 22.27 7.93
N VAL A 301 -6.41 22.65 8.98
CA VAL A 301 -6.28 23.90 9.75
C VAL A 301 -6.80 25.13 9.01
N SER A 302 -6.15 25.47 7.90
CA SER A 302 -6.48 26.62 7.08
C SER A 302 -6.11 26.33 5.63
N THR A 303 -6.48 27.21 4.72
CA THR A 303 -6.14 27.00 3.30
C THR A 303 -4.66 27.23 2.99
N GLY A 304 -3.87 27.81 3.90
CA GLY A 304 -2.48 28.22 3.64
C GLY A 304 -2.32 29.18 2.44
N GLY A 305 -3.42 29.77 1.95
CA GLY A 305 -3.46 30.53 0.70
C GLY A 305 -3.09 29.76 -0.55
N ILE A 306 -3.07 28.42 -0.51
CA ILE A 306 -2.79 27.58 -1.66
C ILE A 306 -4.05 27.33 -2.49
N LEU A 307 -3.87 26.97 -3.76
CA LEU A 307 -4.93 26.47 -4.64
C LEU A 307 -4.74 24.96 -4.84
N PRO A 308 -5.78 24.12 -4.77
CA PRO A 308 -5.66 22.69 -5.05
C PRO A 308 -5.17 22.47 -6.48
N ALA A 309 -3.99 21.85 -6.62
CA ALA A 309 -3.39 21.55 -7.92
C ALA A 309 -3.59 20.09 -8.36
N ALA A 310 -3.90 19.19 -7.42
CA ALA A 310 -4.12 17.78 -7.72
C ALA A 310 -5.56 17.54 -8.21
N PRO A 311 -5.77 16.91 -9.40
CA PRO A 311 -7.11 16.74 -9.98
C PRO A 311 -8.12 16.00 -9.11
N SER A 312 -7.68 15.09 -8.25
CA SER A 312 -8.58 14.38 -7.32
C SER A 312 -8.99 15.20 -6.09
N TYR A 313 -8.48 16.43 -5.97
CA TYR A 313 -8.67 17.34 -4.84
C TYR A 313 -9.27 18.68 -5.26
N THR A 314 -9.63 18.86 -6.55
CA THR A 314 -10.20 20.12 -7.08
C THR A 314 -11.63 20.42 -6.66
N GLY A 315 -12.20 19.61 -5.77
CA GLY A 315 -13.51 19.82 -5.20
C GLY A 315 -14.63 19.62 -6.22
N THR A 316 -15.28 20.68 -6.66
CA THR A 316 -16.44 20.59 -7.57
C THR A 316 -16.07 20.48 -9.05
N ASP A 317 -16.74 19.57 -9.75
CA ASP A 317 -16.68 19.44 -11.21
C ASP A 317 -17.72 20.31 -11.94
N ALA A 318 -18.55 21.04 -11.20
CA ALA A 318 -19.59 21.89 -11.77
C ALA A 318 -18.96 23.05 -12.57
N PRO A 319 -19.39 23.31 -13.82
CA PRO A 319 -18.83 24.40 -14.60
C PRO A 319 -19.04 25.73 -13.89
N THR A 320 -18.01 26.58 -13.93
CA THR A 320 -18.09 27.96 -13.43
C THR A 320 -19.14 28.74 -14.22
N GLN A 321 -19.89 29.62 -13.55
CA GLN A 321 -20.85 30.49 -14.24
C GLN A 321 -20.12 31.34 -15.30
N GLN A 322 -20.68 31.39 -16.52
CA GLN A 322 -20.13 32.15 -17.64
C GLN A 322 -20.26 33.65 -17.37
N ASN A 323 -19.20 34.42 -17.68
CA ASN A 323 -19.09 35.89 -17.59
C ASN A 323 -18.69 36.50 -16.23
N ASN A 324 -18.23 35.72 -15.25
CA ASN A 324 -17.71 36.31 -14.03
C ASN A 324 -16.24 36.69 -14.17
N THR A 325 -15.84 37.70 -13.40
CA THR A 325 -14.44 38.09 -13.23
C THR A 325 -13.75 37.27 -12.14
N GLY A 326 -12.42 37.35 -12.05
CA GLY A 326 -11.67 36.68 -10.98
C GLY A 326 -12.12 37.10 -9.57
N LEU A 327 -12.59 38.34 -9.41
CA LEU A 327 -13.13 38.88 -8.15
C LEU A 327 -14.57 38.46 -7.85
N ALA A 328 -15.32 38.01 -8.86
CA ALA A 328 -16.72 37.58 -8.75
C ALA A 328 -16.86 36.05 -8.72
N PHE A 329 -15.86 35.34 -8.18
CA PHE A 329 -15.89 33.89 -8.08
C PHE A 329 -16.99 33.43 -7.12
N ALA A 330 -17.89 32.59 -7.64
CA ALA A 330 -19.06 32.07 -6.93
C ALA A 330 -19.00 30.54 -6.73
N GLY A 331 -17.81 29.94 -6.84
CA GLY A 331 -17.63 28.49 -6.87
C GLY A 331 -17.69 27.91 -8.29
N GLY A 332 -17.26 26.65 -8.42
CA GLY A 332 -17.20 25.92 -9.68
C GLY A 332 -15.82 25.30 -9.95
N LEU A 333 -15.70 24.62 -11.08
CA LEU A 333 -14.51 23.90 -11.51
C LEU A 333 -13.33 24.87 -11.66
N VAL A 334 -12.29 24.66 -10.86
CA VAL A 334 -11.00 25.31 -11.05
C VAL A 334 -10.09 24.34 -11.80
N PRO A 335 -9.75 24.62 -13.08
CA PRO A 335 -8.96 23.70 -13.87
C PRO A 335 -7.55 23.57 -13.29
N THR A 336 -7.07 22.33 -13.19
CA THR A 336 -5.69 22.05 -12.77
C THR A 336 -4.80 21.82 -13.96
N ASN A 337 -3.64 22.48 -13.95
CA ASN A 337 -2.58 22.26 -14.94
C ASN A 337 -1.45 21.41 -14.36
N LEU A 338 -1.80 20.30 -13.70
CA LEU A 338 -0.83 19.34 -13.18
C LEU A 338 -0.69 18.16 -14.14
N ILE A 339 0.52 17.94 -14.63
CA ILE A 339 0.86 16.84 -15.53
C ILE A 339 1.84 15.92 -14.81
N THR A 340 1.51 14.64 -14.75
CA THR A 340 2.39 13.61 -14.20
C THR A 340 3.09 12.89 -15.34
N SER A 341 4.42 12.82 -15.28
CA SER A 341 5.21 12.25 -16.36
C SER A 341 5.24 10.73 -16.22
N PHE A 342 4.31 10.06 -16.90
CA PHE A 342 4.33 8.61 -16.98
C PHE A 342 5.31 8.11 -18.05
N PRO A 343 5.96 6.95 -17.84
CA PRO A 343 6.64 6.23 -18.91
C PRO A 343 5.68 5.95 -20.08
N PRO A 344 6.18 5.97 -21.34
CA PRO A 344 5.34 5.74 -22.51
C PRO A 344 4.58 4.41 -22.40
N ASN A 345 3.27 4.45 -22.69
CA ASN A 345 2.34 3.32 -22.64
C ASN A 345 1.96 2.79 -21.24
N ARG A 346 2.22 3.53 -20.16
CA ARG A 346 1.77 3.15 -18.82
C ARG A 346 1.00 4.28 -18.15
N ARG A 347 -0.32 4.18 -18.09
CA ARG A 347 -1.14 5.00 -17.19
C ARG A 347 -1.69 4.09 -16.12
N ILE A 348 -1.32 4.37 -14.86
CA ILE A 348 -1.72 3.58 -13.70
C ILE A 348 -2.43 4.53 -12.77
N LYS A 349 -3.67 4.20 -12.40
CA LYS A 349 -4.42 4.95 -11.41
C LYS A 349 -3.97 4.58 -9.99
N GLY A 350 -3.61 3.32 -9.78
CA GLY A 350 -3.27 2.82 -8.44
C GLY A 350 -4.50 2.70 -7.54
N ILE A 351 -4.25 2.25 -6.32
CA ILE A 351 -5.26 2.09 -5.26
C ILE A 351 -5.42 3.41 -4.50
N ILE A 352 -4.29 4.03 -4.16
CA ILE A 352 -4.24 5.32 -3.47
C ILE A 352 -3.27 6.20 -4.24
N THR A 353 -3.65 7.46 -4.46
CA THR A 353 -2.78 8.47 -5.08
C THR A 353 -2.60 9.63 -4.13
N ASN A 354 -1.34 9.85 -3.75
CA ASN A 354 -0.94 10.98 -2.94
C ASN A 354 -0.05 11.89 -3.77
N TYR A 355 -0.02 13.17 -3.45
CA TYR A 355 0.85 14.14 -4.10
C TYR A 355 1.62 14.92 -3.06
N THR A 356 2.87 15.25 -3.37
CA THR A 356 3.72 16.14 -2.59
C THR A 356 4.19 17.23 -3.53
N LEU A 357 3.60 18.41 -3.47
CA LEU A 357 3.81 19.50 -4.44
C LEU A 357 4.38 20.75 -3.76
N TYR A 358 5.28 21.45 -4.44
CA TYR A 358 5.71 22.79 -4.05
C TYR A 358 4.83 23.82 -4.75
N GLN A 359 4.08 24.59 -3.95
CA GLN A 359 3.11 25.56 -4.44
C GLN A 359 3.29 26.90 -3.74
N GLN A 360 2.92 27.96 -4.44
CA GLN A 360 2.79 29.27 -3.85
C GLN A 360 1.51 29.33 -3.00
N GLY A 361 1.66 29.80 -1.77
CA GLY A 361 0.60 30.16 -0.85
C GLY A 361 0.62 31.66 -0.52
N LEU A 362 -0.40 32.08 0.22
CA LEU A 362 -0.49 33.42 0.82
C LEU A 362 -0.83 33.22 2.29
N THR A 363 0.01 33.74 3.17
CA THR A 363 -0.28 33.76 4.61
C THR A 363 0.01 35.15 5.16
N ALA A 364 -0.08 35.31 6.48
CA ALA A 364 0.33 36.53 7.14
C ALA A 364 1.05 36.22 8.44
N ASN A 365 2.08 37.02 8.73
CA ASN A 365 2.56 37.15 10.10
C ASN A 365 1.65 38.15 10.80
N VAL A 366 0.86 37.67 11.76
CA VAL A 366 -0.06 38.49 12.53
C VAL A 366 0.44 38.58 13.96
N THR A 367 0.64 39.80 14.44
CA THR A 367 1.04 40.06 15.81
C THR A 367 0.00 40.95 16.48
N CYS A 368 -0.79 40.36 17.38
CA CYS A 368 -1.75 41.09 18.20
C CYS A 368 -1.15 41.44 19.57
N THR A 369 -1.27 42.70 19.96
CA THR A 369 -0.77 43.22 21.25
C THR A 369 -1.84 44.04 21.96
N VAL A 370 -1.85 44.02 23.30
CA VAL A 370 -2.71 44.92 24.09
C VAL A 370 -2.19 46.33 23.92
N TYR A 371 -3.08 47.25 23.56
CA TYR A 371 -2.72 48.64 23.37
C TYR A 371 -2.97 49.43 24.66
N ALA A 372 -1.89 49.95 25.27
CA ALA A 372 -2.00 50.79 26.44
C ALA A 372 -2.53 52.18 26.06
N GLN A 373 -3.75 52.50 26.51
CA GLN A 373 -4.46 53.76 26.22
C GLN A 373 -3.63 55.01 26.54
N ASP A 374 -2.65 54.92 27.43
CA ASP A 374 -1.86 56.05 27.91
C ASP A 374 -0.70 56.47 26.99
N THR A 375 -0.36 55.68 25.96
CA THR A 375 0.94 55.82 25.24
C THR A 375 0.89 56.17 23.75
N GLY A 376 -0.27 56.27 23.07
CA GLY A 376 -0.22 56.52 21.62
C GLY A 376 -1.47 57.01 20.91
N THR A 377 -1.27 57.26 19.60
CA THR A 377 -2.13 57.97 18.64
C THR A 377 -3.37 57.21 18.15
N LEU A 378 -3.43 55.88 18.24
CA LEU A 378 -4.62 55.08 17.90
C LEU A 378 -5.67 55.15 19.01
N GLN A 379 -6.65 56.04 18.89
CA GLN A 379 -7.83 56.05 19.76
C GLN A 379 -9.01 55.39 19.07
N LEU A 380 -9.56 54.34 19.68
CA LEU A 380 -10.83 53.76 19.26
C LEU A 380 -11.95 54.53 19.96
N ASN A 381 -12.69 55.36 19.21
CA ASN A 381 -13.81 56.12 19.75
C ASN A 381 -15.13 55.51 19.25
N SER A 382 -15.98 55.10 20.18
CA SER A 382 -17.28 54.49 19.91
C SER A 382 -18.41 55.44 20.33
N THR A 383 -19.21 55.88 19.37
CA THR A 383 -20.47 56.59 19.63
C THR A 383 -21.64 55.69 19.24
N TYR A 384 -22.83 55.89 19.83
CA TYR A 384 -24.01 55.12 19.43
C TYR A 384 -25.28 55.96 19.41
N ILE A 385 -26.21 55.58 18.53
CA ILE A 385 -27.56 56.12 18.47
C ILE A 385 -28.53 55.01 18.84
N ALA A 386 -29.36 55.25 19.86
CA ALA A 386 -30.37 54.30 20.31
C ALA A 386 -31.71 54.58 19.62
N THR A 387 -32.23 53.58 18.90
CA THR A 387 -33.51 53.65 18.17
C THR A 387 -34.50 52.68 18.81
N PRO A 388 -35.67 53.14 19.29
CA PRO A 388 -36.66 52.27 19.90
C PRO A 388 -37.40 51.47 18.83
N ILE A 389 -37.55 50.16 19.04
CA ILE A 389 -38.42 49.31 18.22
C ILE A 389 -39.68 49.02 19.02
N ALA A 390 -40.79 49.64 18.60
CA ALA A 390 -42.09 49.49 19.24
C ALA A 390 -42.83 48.25 18.72
N TYR A 391 -43.54 47.58 19.62
CA TYR A 391 -44.58 46.63 19.26
C TYR A 391 -45.77 47.35 18.60
N PRO A 392 -46.68 46.62 17.91
CA PRO A 392 -47.90 47.20 17.35
C PRO A 392 -48.80 47.91 18.37
N ASN A 393 -48.69 47.56 19.65
CA ASN A 393 -49.43 48.18 20.75
C ASN A 393 -48.78 49.47 21.31
N GLY A 394 -47.67 49.92 20.73
CA GLY A 394 -46.95 51.14 21.13
C GLY A 394 -45.96 50.96 22.29
N THR A 395 -45.83 49.77 22.89
CA THR A 395 -44.78 49.54 23.92
C THR A 395 -43.44 49.22 23.26
N THR A 396 -42.33 49.74 23.82
CA THR A 396 -41.00 49.46 23.28
C THR A 396 -40.58 48.03 23.59
N ALA A 397 -40.41 47.22 22.55
CA ALA A 397 -40.02 45.82 22.67
C ALA A 397 -38.54 45.69 23.04
N TYR A 398 -37.70 46.45 22.32
CA TYR A 398 -36.26 46.49 22.48
C TYR A 398 -35.72 47.74 21.81
N TRP A 399 -34.45 48.04 22.07
CA TRP A 399 -33.74 49.13 21.41
C TRP A 399 -32.68 48.56 20.47
N LEU A 400 -32.50 49.20 19.32
CA LEU A 400 -31.36 48.98 18.44
C LEU A 400 -30.33 50.08 18.68
N TRP A 401 -29.07 49.70 18.80
CA TRP A 401 -27.96 50.62 18.98
C TRP A 401 -27.11 50.61 17.72
N ALA A 402 -27.16 51.70 16.98
CA ALA A 402 -26.29 51.92 15.83
C ALA A 402 -25.00 52.55 16.34
N TRP A 403 -23.94 51.75 16.41
CA TRP A 403 -22.61 52.18 16.79
C TRP A 403 -21.89 52.78 15.58
N ASN A 404 -21.18 53.87 15.82
CA ASN A 404 -20.18 54.42 14.91
C ASN A 404 -18.84 54.41 15.65
N VAL A 405 -17.99 53.48 15.26
CA VAL A 405 -16.66 53.26 15.83
C VAL A 405 -15.63 53.83 14.87
N THR A 406 -14.74 54.67 15.40
CA THR A 406 -13.71 55.35 14.64
C THR A 406 -12.34 55.00 15.18
N ALA A 407 -11.35 54.84 14.31
CA ALA A 407 -9.95 54.70 14.66
C ALA A 407 -9.13 55.75 13.91
N ASP A 408 -8.25 56.44 14.62
CA ASP A 408 -7.29 57.36 14.02
C ASP A 408 -6.15 56.56 13.36
N CYS A 409 -6.17 56.50 12.03
CA CYS A 409 -5.16 55.81 11.23
C CYS A 409 -3.97 56.72 10.88
N GLY A 410 -3.75 57.80 11.63
CA GLY A 410 -2.66 58.74 11.43
C GLY A 410 -2.90 59.62 10.20
N GLU A 411 -1.91 59.75 9.33
CA GLU A 411 -2.00 60.64 8.16
C GLU A 411 -3.07 60.27 7.14
N ASN A 412 -3.57 59.03 7.15
CA ASN A 412 -4.67 58.60 6.28
C ASN A 412 -6.05 59.02 6.81
N GLY A 413 -6.08 59.72 7.95
CA GLY A 413 -7.29 60.20 8.59
C GLY A 413 -7.97 59.13 9.43
N ILE A 414 -9.27 59.31 9.62
CA ILE A 414 -10.07 58.49 10.52
C ILE A 414 -10.78 57.39 9.70
N SER A 415 -10.49 56.13 10.01
CA SER A 415 -11.31 55.00 9.54
C SER A 415 -12.54 54.87 10.42
N GLN A 416 -13.69 54.55 9.82
CA GLN A 416 -14.96 54.42 10.54
C GLN A 416 -15.70 53.13 10.19
N GLN A 417 -16.31 52.53 11.18
CA GLN A 417 -17.08 51.29 11.05
C GLN A 417 -18.38 51.39 11.84
N GLN A 418 -19.45 50.86 11.26
CA GLN A 418 -20.78 50.91 11.85
C GLN A 418 -21.25 49.52 12.22
N TYR A 419 -21.83 49.40 13.42
CA TYR A 419 -22.36 48.16 13.95
C TYR A 419 -23.78 48.36 14.46
N VAL A 420 -24.56 47.28 14.52
CA VAL A 420 -25.89 47.30 15.12
C VAL A 420 -25.97 46.23 16.18
N THR A 421 -26.26 46.63 17.42
CA THR A 421 -26.54 45.71 18.53
C THR A 421 -27.94 45.94 19.07
N ARG A 422 -28.43 44.98 19.85
CA ARG A 422 -29.73 45.03 20.53
C ARG A 422 -29.53 45.28 22.02
N SER A 423 -30.41 46.10 22.59
CA SER A 423 -30.57 46.36 24.01
C SER A 423 -31.93 45.83 24.49
N ASN A 424 -32.11 45.64 25.79
CA ASN A 424 -33.43 45.36 26.38
C ASN A 424 -34.38 46.57 26.26
N SER A 425 -35.61 46.44 26.76
CA SER A 425 -36.63 47.49 26.71
C SER A 425 -36.29 48.76 27.51
N SER A 426 -35.35 48.69 28.45
CA SER A 426 -34.95 49.80 29.32
C SER A 426 -33.69 50.53 28.84
N THR A 427 -33.28 50.39 27.58
CA THR A 427 -32.01 50.94 27.05
C THR A 427 -30.76 50.44 27.77
N VAL A 428 -30.85 49.30 28.48
CA VAL A 428 -29.70 48.72 29.20
C VAL A 428 -29.15 47.57 28.35
N PRO A 429 -27.82 47.54 28.09
CA PRO A 429 -27.22 46.40 27.40
C PRO A 429 -27.36 45.18 28.29
N GLN A 430 -27.76 44.04 27.72
CA GLN A 430 -27.76 42.80 28.47
C GLN A 430 -26.34 42.25 28.48
N THR A 431 -25.55 42.58 29.49
CA THR A 431 -24.11 42.34 29.49
C THR A 431 -23.73 40.86 29.30
N ASP A 432 -24.62 39.95 29.71
CA ASP A 432 -24.35 38.51 29.72
C ASP A 432 -24.80 37.82 28.42
N SER A 433 -25.75 38.41 27.69
CA SER A 433 -26.32 37.83 26.47
C SER A 433 -26.02 38.62 25.20
N THR A 434 -25.57 39.87 25.35
CA THR A 434 -25.21 40.76 24.24
C THR A 434 -23.74 41.13 24.34
N GLY A 435 -23.02 40.98 23.23
CA GLY A 435 -21.62 41.35 23.11
C GLY A 435 -21.37 42.15 21.83
N LEU A 436 -20.44 43.09 21.92
CA LEU A 436 -19.93 43.84 20.77
C LEU A 436 -18.44 43.56 20.66
N VAL A 437 -17.98 43.12 19.49
CA VAL A 437 -16.56 43.20 19.13
C VAL A 437 -16.45 44.25 18.03
N SER A 438 -15.99 45.43 18.41
CA SER A 438 -15.67 46.48 17.45
C SER A 438 -14.28 46.25 16.90
N SER A 439 -14.12 46.25 15.57
CA SER A 439 -12.82 46.10 14.90
C SER A 439 -12.74 47.10 13.76
N VAL A 440 -11.74 47.97 13.75
CA VAL A 440 -11.56 48.97 12.67
C VAL A 440 -10.24 48.72 11.96
N VAL A 441 -10.27 48.71 10.63
CA VAL A 441 -9.08 48.46 9.80
C VAL A 441 -8.47 49.76 9.31
N CYS A 442 -7.16 49.89 9.51
CA CYS A 442 -6.32 50.95 8.97
C CYS A 442 -5.50 50.38 7.80
N PRO A 443 -5.88 50.65 6.54
CA PRO A 443 -5.26 50.06 5.35
C PRO A 443 -3.85 50.60 5.03
N SER A 444 -3.32 51.51 5.85
CA SER A 444 -1.97 52.04 5.71
C SER A 444 -1.32 52.26 7.09
N PRO A 445 0.01 52.19 7.18
CA PRO A 445 0.73 52.33 8.44
C PRO A 445 0.63 53.74 9.03
N LEU A 446 0.75 53.83 10.35
CA LEU A 446 0.45 55.01 11.18
C LEU A 446 1.47 56.16 11.13
N ASN A 447 2.57 56.04 10.38
CA ASN A 447 3.67 57.00 10.43
C ASN A 447 4.42 57.07 9.08
N THR A 448 4.94 58.24 8.70
CA THR A 448 5.27 58.57 7.30
C THR A 448 6.74 58.71 6.97
N ALA A 449 7.63 58.57 7.95
CA ALA A 449 9.04 58.85 7.70
C ALA A 449 9.78 57.76 6.90
N ASN A 450 9.39 56.47 6.96
CA ASN A 450 10.14 55.35 6.35
C ASN A 450 9.30 54.05 6.20
N TYR A 451 8.15 54.04 5.51
CA TYR A 451 7.35 52.80 5.39
C TYR A 451 7.24 52.22 3.97
N SER A 452 7.34 50.89 3.93
CA SER A 452 6.94 50.00 2.84
C SER A 452 5.44 49.73 2.91
N TYR A 453 4.76 49.64 1.76
CA TYR A 453 3.37 49.14 1.66
C TYR A 453 3.34 47.61 1.86
N ASP A 454 3.72 47.15 3.06
CA ASP A 454 3.90 45.74 3.39
C ASP A 454 2.94 45.23 4.49
N ARG A 455 2.19 46.13 5.13
CA ARG A 455 1.37 45.82 6.30
C ARG A 455 0.13 46.70 6.43
N PHE A 456 -0.84 46.24 7.19
CA PHE A 456 -1.98 47.02 7.65
C PHE A 456 -2.37 46.62 9.08
N ILE A 457 -3.20 47.43 9.72
CA ILE A 457 -3.49 47.29 11.15
C ILE A 457 -4.99 47.09 11.36
N VAL A 458 -5.35 46.21 12.29
CA VAL A 458 -6.71 46.02 12.79
C VAL A 458 -6.73 46.35 14.26
N THR A 459 -7.58 47.29 14.65
CA THR A 459 -7.77 47.64 16.06
C THR A 459 -9.10 47.09 16.53
N SER A 460 -9.06 46.16 17.48
CA SER A 460 -10.23 45.46 18.00
C SER A 460 -10.44 45.75 19.48
N SER A 461 -11.69 45.84 19.92
CA SER A 461 -12.07 45.96 21.34
C SER A 461 -13.37 45.21 21.58
N GLY A 462 -13.40 44.43 22.66
CA GLY A 462 -14.58 43.69 23.10
C GLY A 462 -15.31 44.40 24.24
N ASN A 463 -16.65 44.48 24.14
CA ASN A 463 -17.52 45.04 25.17
C ASN A 463 -18.50 43.97 25.69
N TRP A 464 -18.89 44.09 26.96
CA TRP A 464 -19.85 43.22 27.64
C TRP A 464 -19.44 41.74 27.67
N LYS A 465 -20.19 40.83 27.02
CA LYS A 465 -19.86 39.40 26.90
C LYS A 465 -18.40 39.18 26.44
N TYR A 466 -17.85 40.10 25.65
CA TYR A 466 -16.49 40.01 25.12
C TYR A 466 -15.48 40.92 25.84
N GLN A 467 -15.75 41.35 27.08
CA GLN A 467 -14.84 42.20 27.87
C GLN A 467 -13.45 41.56 28.11
N PHE A 468 -13.32 40.24 27.95
CA PHE A 468 -12.03 39.56 28.01
C PHE A 468 -11.06 40.00 26.89
N LEU A 469 -11.55 40.62 25.82
CA LEU A 469 -10.75 41.17 24.73
C LEU A 469 -10.53 42.66 24.97
N PRO A 470 -9.39 43.07 25.58
CA PRO A 470 -9.08 44.48 25.76
C PRO A 470 -8.84 45.15 24.39
N LEU A 471 -8.69 46.48 24.40
CA LEU A 471 -8.24 47.21 23.22
C LEU A 471 -6.93 46.61 22.70
N THR A 472 -7.01 46.00 21.53
CA THR A 472 -5.98 45.17 20.94
C THR A 472 -5.66 45.70 19.56
N VAL A 473 -4.38 45.82 19.25
CA VAL A 473 -3.89 46.19 17.92
C VAL A 473 -3.22 44.97 17.32
N CYS A 474 -3.76 44.49 16.20
CA CYS A 474 -3.22 43.42 15.39
C CYS A 474 -2.54 44.01 14.16
N GLU A 475 -1.23 43.85 14.09
CA GLU A 475 -0.44 44.16 12.90
C GLU A 475 -0.43 42.94 11.99
N ILE A 476 -0.90 43.13 10.74
CA ILE A 476 -0.99 42.07 9.74
C ILE A 476 0.04 42.37 8.65
N VAL A 477 1.03 41.48 8.52
CA VAL A 477 2.05 41.53 7.49
C VAL A 477 1.84 40.34 6.54
N PRO A 478 1.15 40.52 5.41
CA PRO A 478 0.99 39.46 4.41
C PRO A 478 2.33 39.01 3.84
N VAL A 479 2.48 37.71 3.63
CA VAL A 479 3.67 37.10 3.05
C VAL A 479 3.28 36.06 2.02
N ILE A 480 3.97 36.08 0.88
CA ILE A 480 3.87 35.04 -0.15
C ILE A 480 4.75 33.90 0.31
N THR A 481 4.22 32.69 0.33
CA THR A 481 4.96 31.52 0.81
C THR A 481 5.17 30.52 -0.31
N LEU A 482 6.32 29.87 -0.33
CA LEU A 482 6.47 28.60 -1.01
C LEU A 482 6.14 27.51 0.01
N SER A 483 5.05 26.79 -0.21
CA SER A 483 4.53 25.75 0.67
C SER A 483 4.74 24.37 0.05
N MET A 484 5.20 23.41 0.84
CA MET A 484 5.14 21.99 0.50
C MET A 484 3.76 21.48 0.92
N VAL A 485 2.99 21.03 -0.07
CA VAL A 485 1.60 20.61 0.08
C VAL A 485 1.52 19.11 -0.08
N ASP A 486 1.12 18.44 0.99
CA ASP A 486 0.85 17.01 1.02
C ASP A 486 -0.64 16.77 0.80
N TYR A 487 -0.95 16.14 -0.33
CA TYR A 487 -2.28 15.68 -0.71
C TYR A 487 -2.40 14.20 -0.33
N ALA A 488 -3.04 13.90 0.79
CA ALA A 488 -3.20 12.54 1.26
C ALA A 488 -4.57 12.33 1.93
N ASN A 489 -5.19 11.17 1.68
CA ASN A 489 -6.45 10.77 2.31
C ASN A 489 -7.60 11.78 2.13
N GLY A 490 -7.63 12.51 1.01
CA GLY A 490 -8.66 13.53 0.75
C GLY A 490 -8.43 14.86 1.50
N LEU A 491 -7.37 14.97 2.29
CA LEU A 491 -6.99 16.19 3.02
C LEU A 491 -5.74 16.82 2.40
N MET A 492 -5.71 18.15 2.37
CA MET A 492 -4.54 18.93 1.98
C MET A 492 -3.86 19.50 3.21
N ASN A 493 -2.58 19.19 3.38
CA ASN A 493 -1.76 19.73 4.43
C ASN A 493 -0.67 20.63 3.85
N ALA A 494 -0.71 21.92 4.15
CA ALA A 494 0.24 22.89 3.64
C ALA A 494 1.27 23.26 4.71
N THR A 495 2.55 23.11 4.39
CA THR A 495 3.66 23.49 5.27
C THR A 495 4.52 24.54 4.59
N ALA A 496 4.68 25.71 5.21
CA ALA A 496 5.50 26.79 4.64
C ALA A 496 6.99 26.40 4.67
N VAL A 497 7.66 26.50 3.52
CA VAL A 497 9.09 26.21 3.35
C VAL A 497 9.89 27.51 3.30
N ASN A 498 9.39 28.50 2.58
CA ASN A 498 9.99 29.83 2.45
C ASN A 498 8.90 30.89 2.43
N SER A 499 9.20 32.08 2.93
CA SER A 499 8.25 33.20 3.01
C SER A 499 8.93 34.50 2.59
N THR A 500 8.27 35.26 1.72
CA THR A 500 8.72 36.58 1.26
C THR A 500 7.63 37.62 1.57
N THR A 501 8.01 38.68 2.26
CA THR A 501 7.13 39.83 2.52
C THR A 501 6.79 40.55 1.24
N PHE A 502 5.64 41.23 1.21
CA PHE A 502 5.30 42.09 0.08
C PHE A 502 6.34 43.19 -0.10
N GLU A 503 6.93 43.26 -1.28
CA GLU A 503 7.69 44.44 -1.71
C GLU A 503 6.71 45.55 -2.14
N GLY A 504 7.21 46.78 -2.34
CA GLY A 504 6.38 47.95 -2.68
C GLY A 504 5.53 47.85 -3.97
N GLY A 505 5.64 46.73 -4.70
CA GLY A 505 4.87 46.42 -5.91
C GLY A 505 3.52 45.71 -5.69
N HIS A 506 3.07 45.42 -4.46
CA HIS A 506 1.83 44.65 -4.19
C HIS A 506 0.71 45.48 -3.51
N GLN A 507 0.57 46.75 -3.88
CA GLN A 507 -0.34 47.68 -3.20
C GLN A 507 -1.82 47.32 -3.37
N ASN A 508 -2.22 46.84 -4.54
CA ASN A 508 -3.60 46.45 -4.83
C ASN A 508 -3.96 45.15 -4.13
N LEU A 509 -3.03 44.19 -4.07
CA LEU A 509 -3.22 42.98 -3.27
C LEU A 509 -3.36 43.32 -1.78
N LEU A 510 -2.51 44.20 -1.24
CA LEU A 510 -2.62 44.66 0.15
C LEU A 510 -3.97 45.36 0.43
N LYS A 511 -4.41 46.24 -0.48
CA LYS A 511 -5.73 46.91 -0.38
C LYS A 511 -6.88 45.93 -0.43
N PHE A 512 -6.81 44.91 -1.28
CA PHE A 512 -7.81 43.85 -1.33
C PHE A 512 -7.88 43.10 0.00
N LEU A 513 -6.74 42.68 0.55
CA LEU A 513 -6.68 41.98 1.83
C LEU A 513 -7.24 42.82 2.98
N ALA A 514 -6.85 44.10 3.06
CA ALA A 514 -7.38 45.02 4.05
C ALA A 514 -8.90 45.22 3.92
N ALA A 515 -9.42 45.29 2.68
CA ALA A 515 -10.86 45.39 2.42
C ALA A 515 -11.63 44.12 2.81
N VAL A 516 -11.05 42.93 2.61
CA VAL A 516 -11.66 41.67 3.07
C VAL A 516 -11.70 41.64 4.60
N VAL A 517 -10.61 42.01 5.27
CA VAL A 517 -10.58 42.08 6.74
C VAL A 517 -11.57 43.12 7.27
N ASP A 518 -11.68 44.30 6.63
CA ASP A 518 -12.66 45.33 7.00
C ASP A 518 -14.10 44.82 6.86
N TYR A 519 -14.39 44.13 5.75
CA TYR A 519 -15.67 43.50 5.52
C TYR A 519 -15.99 42.44 6.59
N GLN A 520 -15.02 41.57 6.90
CA GLN A 520 -15.18 40.56 7.94
C GLN A 520 -15.39 41.17 9.33
N ALA A 521 -14.61 42.19 9.67
CA ALA A 521 -14.78 42.98 10.87
C ALA A 521 -16.19 43.58 11.00
N ARG A 522 -16.88 43.89 9.88
CA ARG A 522 -18.24 44.43 9.89
C ARG A 522 -19.30 43.34 10.05
N ASN A 523 -19.22 42.29 9.23
CA ASN A 523 -20.32 41.32 9.09
C ASN A 523 -20.33 40.22 10.14
N THR A 524 -19.23 40.07 10.87
CA THR A 524 -19.16 39.16 12.02
C THR A 524 -20.04 39.61 13.19
N GLN A 525 -20.48 40.87 13.23
CA GLN A 525 -21.35 41.39 14.28
C GLN A 525 -22.84 41.19 13.94
N GLY A 526 -23.50 40.31 14.69
CA GLY A 526 -24.96 40.20 14.75
C GLY A 526 -25.57 41.12 15.80
N LEU A 527 -26.90 41.03 15.99
CA LEU A 527 -27.62 41.88 16.95
C LEU A 527 -27.24 41.63 18.42
N ALA A 528 -26.90 40.39 18.77
CA ALA A 528 -26.55 40.01 20.15
C ALA A 528 -25.18 39.35 20.26
N THR A 529 -24.71 38.72 19.18
CA THR A 529 -23.48 37.95 19.15
C THR A 529 -22.54 38.48 18.10
N ASN A 530 -21.25 38.20 18.28
CA ASN A 530 -20.22 38.42 17.29
C ASN A 530 -19.51 37.09 17.04
N SER A 531 -19.36 36.66 15.80
CA SER A 531 -18.74 35.35 15.52
C SER A 531 -17.27 35.30 15.93
N ILE A 532 -16.48 36.37 15.74
CA ILE A 532 -15.10 36.47 16.26
C ILE A 532 -15.12 36.36 17.78
N GLY A 533 -15.96 37.16 18.41
CA GLY A 533 -16.11 37.19 19.87
C GLY A 533 -16.55 35.85 20.44
N ASP A 534 -17.52 35.17 19.83
CA ASP A 534 -18.03 33.87 20.26
C ASP A 534 -17.00 32.76 20.08
N SER A 535 -16.23 32.78 18.99
CA SER A 535 -15.14 31.83 18.78
C SER A 535 -14.06 32.01 19.83
N LEU A 536 -13.59 33.24 20.05
CA LEU A 536 -12.60 33.53 21.10
C LEU A 536 -13.16 33.24 22.50
N TYR A 537 -14.44 33.52 22.76
CA TYR A 537 -15.09 33.23 24.03
C TYR A 537 -15.20 31.73 24.28
N SER A 538 -15.56 30.93 23.26
CA SER A 538 -15.66 29.47 23.39
C SER A 538 -14.31 28.85 23.74
N ILE A 539 -13.27 29.34 23.07
CA ILE A 539 -11.87 29.00 23.35
C ILE A 539 -11.50 29.39 24.78
N PHE A 540 -11.79 30.64 25.16
CA PHE A 540 -11.49 31.18 26.48
C PHE A 540 -12.15 30.34 27.59
N VAL A 541 -13.44 30.03 27.46
CA VAL A 541 -14.18 29.21 28.42
C VAL A 541 -13.65 27.77 28.46
N SER A 542 -13.22 27.21 27.33
CA SER A 542 -12.68 25.84 27.29
C SER A 542 -11.34 25.67 28.01
N THR A 543 -10.59 26.77 28.22
CA THR A 543 -9.21 26.74 28.75
C THR A 543 -9.04 27.40 30.10
N ALA A 544 -9.96 28.28 30.50
CA ALA A 544 -9.96 28.90 31.81
C ALA A 544 -10.32 27.87 32.91
N THR A 545 -9.32 27.13 33.38
CA THR A 545 -9.39 26.33 34.63
C THR A 545 -9.08 27.16 35.88
N SER A 546 -8.63 28.42 35.74
CA SER A 546 -8.42 29.35 36.86
C SER A 546 -8.45 30.81 36.39
N ASP A 547 -8.78 31.70 37.33
CA ASP A 547 -9.24 33.10 37.20
C ASP A 547 -8.80 33.94 35.99
N LEU A 548 -9.75 34.74 35.52
CA LEU A 548 -9.75 35.70 34.40
C LEU A 548 -8.59 36.71 34.36
N THR A 549 -7.75 36.80 35.38
CA THR A 549 -7.14 38.09 35.71
C THR A 549 -5.80 38.39 35.06
N ASN A 550 -4.95 37.43 34.66
CA ASN A 550 -3.64 37.78 34.05
C ASN A 550 -2.97 36.73 33.12
N GLY A 551 -3.37 35.45 33.13
CA GLY A 551 -2.67 34.41 32.36
C GLY A 551 -3.10 34.27 30.90
N ASN A 552 -4.39 34.46 30.61
CA ASN A 552 -4.99 34.01 29.34
C ASN A 552 -5.01 35.06 28.22
N THR A 553 -4.67 36.32 28.50
CA THR A 553 -4.70 37.38 27.46
C THR A 553 -3.72 37.09 26.34
N THR A 554 -2.53 36.57 26.65
CA THR A 554 -1.52 36.19 25.63
C THR A 554 -2.05 35.11 24.70
N GLN A 555 -2.78 34.14 25.22
CA GLN A 555 -3.41 33.08 24.45
C GLN A 555 -4.53 33.64 23.57
N ILE A 556 -5.45 34.43 24.11
CA ILE A 556 -6.52 35.09 23.31
C ILE A 556 -5.94 35.91 22.16
N LEU A 557 -4.84 36.63 22.39
CA LEU A 557 -4.14 37.40 21.36
C LEU A 557 -3.49 36.52 20.31
N ALA A 558 -2.90 35.38 20.71
CA ALA A 558 -2.37 34.40 19.77
C ALA A 558 -3.49 33.82 18.89
N GLU A 559 -4.67 33.57 19.46
CA GLU A 559 -5.82 33.07 18.70
C GLU A 559 -6.43 34.11 17.78
N LEU A 560 -6.56 35.36 18.23
CA LEU A 560 -6.95 36.44 17.35
C LEU A 560 -5.94 36.62 16.20
N SER A 561 -4.65 36.37 16.47
CA SER A 561 -3.61 36.37 15.44
C SER A 561 -3.82 35.23 14.43
N GLN A 562 -4.09 34.00 14.89
CA GLN A 562 -4.40 32.87 13.99
C GLN A 562 -5.72 33.09 13.24
N TYR A 563 -6.72 33.71 13.86
CA TYR A 563 -7.99 34.03 13.22
C TYR A 563 -7.78 34.94 12.01
N TRP A 564 -7.10 36.07 12.20
CA TRP A 564 -6.81 36.98 11.10
C TRP A 564 -5.90 36.34 10.05
N ARG A 565 -4.92 35.53 10.46
CA ARG A 565 -4.10 34.75 9.52
C ARG A 565 -4.96 33.82 8.66
N GLY A 566 -5.90 33.09 9.24
CA GLY A 566 -6.82 32.20 8.53
C GLY A 566 -7.72 32.94 7.54
N VAL A 567 -8.15 34.16 7.86
CA VAL A 567 -8.89 35.05 6.94
C VAL A 567 -8.02 35.44 5.74
N ILE A 568 -6.75 35.77 5.95
CA ILE A 568 -5.80 36.13 4.87
C ILE A 568 -5.49 34.93 3.98
N GLU A 569 -5.24 33.77 4.59
CA GLU A 569 -4.99 32.52 3.87
C GLU A 569 -6.20 32.18 2.98
N PHE A 570 -7.43 32.25 3.52
CA PHE A 570 -8.62 32.05 2.72
C PHE A 570 -8.74 33.06 1.57
N SER A 571 -8.45 34.34 1.84
CA SER A 571 -8.50 35.40 0.82
C SER A 571 -7.56 35.13 -0.35
N GLY A 572 -6.36 34.61 -0.07
CA GLY A 572 -5.42 34.16 -1.10
C GLY A 572 -5.95 33.00 -1.92
N THR A 573 -6.50 31.98 -1.26
CA THR A 573 -7.13 30.82 -1.94
C THR A 573 -8.35 31.22 -2.77
N PHE A 574 -9.14 32.18 -2.30
CA PHE A 574 -10.28 32.74 -3.02
C PHE A 574 -9.83 33.43 -4.31
N LEU A 575 -8.84 34.33 -4.23
CA LEU A 575 -8.28 35.01 -5.40
C LEU A 575 -7.71 34.00 -6.41
N ARG A 576 -6.90 33.04 -5.94
CA ARG A 576 -6.32 32.03 -6.82
C ARG A 576 -7.40 31.19 -7.49
N SER A 577 -8.45 30.80 -6.77
CA SER A 577 -9.58 30.06 -7.32
C SER A 577 -10.30 30.86 -8.40
N GLY A 578 -10.61 32.12 -8.12
CA GLY A 578 -11.33 32.99 -9.05
C GLY A 578 -10.57 33.28 -10.33
N PHE A 579 -9.30 33.67 -10.23
CA PHE A 579 -8.50 33.95 -11.43
C PHE A 579 -8.12 32.68 -12.20
N SER A 580 -7.96 31.53 -11.54
CA SER A 580 -7.66 30.26 -12.21
C SER A 580 -8.88 29.62 -12.87
N ALA A 581 -10.08 29.86 -12.34
CA ALA A 581 -11.36 29.43 -12.93
C ALA A 581 -11.61 30.04 -14.32
N TYR A 582 -11.05 31.21 -14.60
CA TYR A 582 -11.24 31.96 -15.85
C TYR A 582 -9.92 32.12 -16.64
N PRO A 583 -9.33 31.04 -17.18
CA PRO A 583 -7.94 31.00 -17.64
C PRO A 583 -7.62 31.91 -18.84
N ASN A 584 -8.62 32.35 -19.59
CA ASN A 584 -8.42 33.23 -20.76
C ASN A 584 -7.92 34.64 -20.39
N THR A 585 -7.88 34.98 -19.10
CA THR A 585 -7.47 36.30 -18.61
C THR A 585 -6.10 36.32 -17.95
N ILE A 586 -5.42 35.18 -17.74
CA ILE A 586 -4.15 35.13 -17.00
C ILE A 586 -2.98 35.49 -17.92
N PRO A 587 -2.24 36.59 -17.66
CA PRO A 587 -1.02 36.93 -18.41
C PRO A 587 0.06 35.85 -18.22
N GLN A 588 0.90 35.61 -19.24
CA GLN A 588 2.00 34.64 -19.14
C GLN A 588 2.99 34.96 -17.99
N GLY A 589 3.14 36.24 -17.64
CA GLY A 589 3.97 36.66 -16.50
C GLY A 589 3.31 36.51 -15.12
N ALA A 590 2.05 36.04 -15.06
CA ALA A 590 1.31 35.77 -13.82
C ALA A 590 1.18 34.27 -13.55
N VAL A 591 2.07 33.45 -14.11
CA VAL A 591 2.07 32.00 -13.95
C VAL A 591 3.42 31.55 -13.41
N VAL A 592 3.40 30.71 -12.37
CA VAL A 592 4.58 30.08 -11.77
C VAL A 592 4.50 28.56 -11.94
N ALA A 593 5.66 27.91 -12.06
CA ALA A 593 5.73 26.46 -12.18
C ALA A 593 5.48 25.76 -10.85
N ILE A 594 4.67 24.69 -10.87
CA ILE A 594 4.51 23.75 -9.76
C ILE A 594 5.39 22.55 -10.04
N ASN A 595 6.16 22.12 -9.05
CA ASN A 595 6.96 20.90 -9.13
C ASN A 595 6.70 20.03 -7.91
N GLY A 596 6.76 18.72 -8.07
CA GLY A 596 6.60 17.79 -6.98
C GLY A 596 6.59 16.35 -7.45
N ASN A 597 6.07 15.46 -6.59
CA ASN A 597 5.96 14.04 -6.87
C ASN A 597 4.52 13.57 -6.67
N GLN A 598 4.05 12.69 -7.55
CA GLN A 598 2.88 11.86 -7.37
C GLN A 598 3.33 10.50 -6.83
N ASN A 599 2.84 10.11 -5.66
CA ASN A 599 3.09 8.81 -5.06
C ASN A 599 1.86 7.93 -5.26
N ILE A 600 1.99 6.92 -6.11
CA ILE A 600 0.93 5.97 -6.43
C ILE A 600 1.17 4.68 -5.66
N VAL A 601 0.25 4.30 -4.78
CA VAL A 601 0.27 3.01 -4.10
C VAL A 601 -0.47 2.00 -4.96
N THR A 602 0.20 0.92 -5.34
CA THR A 602 -0.40 -0.17 -6.13
C THR A 602 0.18 -1.53 -5.73
N MET A 603 -0.40 -2.62 -6.24
CA MET A 603 0.16 -3.97 -6.06
C MET A 603 1.21 -4.24 -7.13
N GLY A 604 2.36 -4.77 -6.71
CA GLY A 604 3.45 -5.08 -7.62
C GLY A 604 4.67 -5.67 -6.91
N TRP A 605 5.82 -5.55 -7.56
CA TRP A 605 7.11 -6.00 -7.02
C TRP A 605 8.09 -4.83 -7.02
N SER A 606 8.78 -4.65 -5.89
CA SER A 606 9.77 -3.57 -5.68
C SER A 606 11.14 -4.17 -5.38
N LYS A 607 12.20 -3.48 -5.80
CA LYS A 607 13.60 -3.86 -5.52
C LYS A 607 14.01 -3.71 -4.05
N GLU A 608 13.18 -3.06 -3.23
CA GLU A 608 13.55 -2.68 -1.86
C GLU A 608 13.72 -3.87 -0.91
N SER A 609 13.08 -5.00 -1.19
CA SER A 609 13.17 -6.17 -0.32
C SER A 609 14.25 -7.15 -0.80
N PRO A 610 15.30 -7.43 0.00
CA PRO A 610 16.26 -8.49 -0.32
C PRO A 610 15.64 -9.89 -0.23
N ALA A 611 14.40 -10.01 0.29
CA ALA A 611 13.68 -11.27 0.38
C ALA A 611 13.59 -12.02 -0.95
N TYR A 612 13.48 -11.30 -2.08
CA TYR A 612 13.40 -11.91 -3.41
C TYR A 612 14.68 -12.68 -3.81
N LEU A 613 15.85 -12.31 -3.29
CA LEU A 613 17.08 -13.08 -3.52
C LEU A 613 17.05 -14.39 -2.73
N TYR A 614 16.59 -14.34 -1.47
CA TYR A 614 16.50 -15.52 -0.61
C TYR A 614 15.48 -16.54 -1.12
N THR A 615 14.39 -16.10 -1.76
CA THR A 615 13.37 -17.01 -2.31
C THR A 615 13.87 -17.77 -3.53
N VAL A 616 14.81 -17.24 -4.31
CA VAL A 616 15.34 -17.95 -5.49
C VAL A 616 16.41 -18.99 -5.10
N LEU A 617 17.02 -18.89 -3.91
CA LEU A 617 18.06 -19.82 -3.46
C LEU A 617 17.58 -21.28 -3.44
N PRO A 618 16.47 -21.68 -2.77
CA PRO A 618 16.02 -23.07 -2.80
C PRO A 618 15.76 -23.61 -4.20
N LEU A 619 15.23 -22.77 -5.08
CA LEU A 619 14.98 -23.11 -6.49
C LEU A 619 16.29 -23.40 -7.23
N THR A 620 17.32 -22.58 -7.01
CA THR A 620 18.64 -22.77 -7.64
C THR A 620 19.34 -24.03 -7.14
N PHE A 621 19.28 -24.32 -5.84
CA PHE A 621 19.90 -25.50 -5.26
C PHE A 621 19.25 -26.78 -5.80
N ILE A 622 17.92 -26.87 -5.79
CA ILE A 622 17.20 -28.03 -6.32
C ILE A 622 17.46 -28.19 -7.82
N ALA A 623 17.47 -27.10 -8.58
CA ALA A 623 17.76 -27.16 -10.00
C ALA A 623 19.21 -27.60 -10.29
N SER A 624 20.18 -27.10 -9.52
CA SER A 624 21.59 -27.51 -9.62
C SER A 624 21.79 -28.99 -9.29
N LEU A 625 21.13 -29.49 -8.24
CA LEU A 625 21.14 -30.91 -7.89
C LEU A 625 20.53 -31.78 -8.99
N THR A 626 19.40 -31.34 -9.55
CA THR A 626 18.73 -32.04 -10.65
C THR A 626 19.61 -32.07 -11.90
N PHE A 627 20.20 -30.93 -12.27
CA PHE A 627 21.13 -30.83 -13.40
C PHE A 627 22.34 -31.74 -13.22
N SER A 628 22.91 -31.77 -12.01
CA SER A 628 24.04 -32.65 -11.66
C SER A 628 23.67 -34.12 -11.81
N ALA A 629 22.49 -34.53 -11.33
CA ALA A 629 21.98 -35.90 -11.46
C ALA A 629 21.76 -36.28 -12.93
N VAL A 630 21.25 -35.36 -13.76
CA VAL A 630 21.06 -35.59 -15.19
C VAL A 630 22.39 -35.67 -15.93
N VAL A 631 23.32 -34.74 -15.71
CA VAL A 631 24.66 -34.77 -16.32
C VAL A 631 25.37 -36.07 -15.96
N TYR A 632 25.31 -36.48 -14.69
CA TYR A 632 25.83 -37.77 -14.26
C TYR A 632 25.21 -38.94 -15.05
N SER A 633 23.89 -38.95 -15.20
CA SER A 633 23.17 -39.98 -15.95
C SER A 633 23.55 -40.01 -17.43
N LEU A 634 23.67 -38.85 -18.07
CA LEU A 634 24.07 -38.74 -19.48
C LEU A 634 25.51 -39.18 -19.72
N VAL A 635 26.45 -38.78 -18.85
CA VAL A 635 27.87 -39.19 -18.94
C VAL A 635 27.99 -40.70 -18.77
N ARG A 636 27.22 -41.29 -17.85
CA ARG A 636 27.16 -42.74 -17.67
C ARG A 636 26.54 -43.44 -18.86
N ALA A 637 25.35 -43.05 -19.30
CA ALA A 637 24.70 -43.63 -20.48
C ALA A 637 25.57 -43.57 -21.73
N TRP A 638 26.35 -42.49 -21.92
CA TRP A 638 27.29 -42.39 -23.04
C TRP A 638 28.44 -43.38 -22.94
N LYS A 639 28.98 -43.61 -21.74
CA LYS A 639 29.99 -44.64 -21.48
C LYS A 639 29.46 -46.05 -21.77
N GLU A 640 28.26 -46.35 -21.30
CA GLU A 640 27.61 -47.66 -21.50
C GLU A 640 27.35 -47.94 -22.99
N ARG A 641 26.98 -46.90 -23.74
CA ARG A 641 26.82 -46.98 -25.20
C ARG A 641 28.14 -47.26 -25.91
N ARG A 642 29.25 -46.67 -25.45
CA ARG A 642 30.58 -46.97 -25.99
C ARG A 642 30.97 -48.42 -25.71
N ASP A 643 30.56 -48.95 -24.57
CA ASP A 643 30.86 -50.32 -24.13
C ASP A 643 29.85 -51.37 -24.68
N ASN A 644 28.91 -50.98 -25.57
CA ASN A 644 27.87 -51.83 -26.18
C ASN A 644 27.00 -52.65 -25.19
N THR A 645 26.95 -52.24 -23.92
CA THR A 645 26.16 -52.91 -22.89
C THR A 645 24.77 -52.28 -22.80
N GLN A 646 23.87 -52.65 -23.73
CA GLN A 646 22.47 -52.21 -23.66
C GLN A 646 21.72 -52.92 -22.53
N SER A 647 21.16 -52.13 -21.63
CA SER A 647 20.52 -52.59 -20.39
C SER A 647 19.00 -52.45 -20.42
N THR A 648 18.27 -53.55 -20.22
CA THR A 648 16.80 -53.57 -20.06
C THR A 648 16.33 -53.36 -18.61
N PHE A 649 17.25 -53.37 -17.63
CA PHE A 649 16.89 -53.25 -16.21
C PHE A 649 16.40 -51.85 -15.85
N ASP A 650 15.23 -51.77 -15.22
CA ASP A 650 14.62 -50.55 -14.72
C ASP A 650 14.55 -50.59 -13.19
N ALA A 651 15.45 -49.83 -12.55
CA ALA A 651 15.51 -49.68 -11.10
C ALA A 651 14.23 -49.12 -10.47
N SER A 652 13.41 -48.43 -11.26
CA SER A 652 12.17 -47.82 -10.81
C SER A 652 10.98 -48.78 -10.83
N ASN A 653 11.11 -49.91 -11.54
CA ASN A 653 10.09 -50.96 -11.53
C ASN A 653 10.33 -51.86 -10.30
N PRO A 654 9.43 -51.84 -9.29
CA PRO A 654 9.58 -52.69 -8.12
C PRO A 654 9.60 -54.17 -8.50
N LEU A 655 8.96 -54.56 -9.62
CA LEU A 655 9.03 -55.91 -10.15
C LEU A 655 10.45 -56.26 -10.61
N HIS A 656 11.17 -55.36 -11.26
CA HIS A 656 12.57 -55.60 -11.64
C HIS A 656 13.47 -55.66 -10.42
N LEU A 657 13.22 -54.81 -9.42
CA LEU A 657 13.97 -54.84 -8.17
C LEU A 657 13.72 -56.15 -7.39
N VAL A 658 12.46 -56.59 -7.32
CA VAL A 658 12.03 -57.85 -6.68
C VAL A 658 12.51 -59.06 -7.48
N MET A 659 12.46 -59.03 -8.82
CA MET A 659 13.00 -60.10 -9.66
C MET A 659 14.52 -60.19 -9.52
N ALA A 660 15.22 -59.06 -9.48
CA ALA A 660 16.66 -59.04 -9.27
C ALA A 660 17.05 -59.50 -7.85
N SER A 661 16.28 -59.14 -6.81
CA SER A 661 16.51 -59.61 -5.44
C SER A 661 16.11 -61.07 -5.24
N ALA A 662 15.04 -61.55 -5.88
CA ALA A 662 14.60 -62.94 -5.84
C ALA A 662 15.54 -63.87 -6.62
N ALA A 663 16.05 -63.44 -7.78
CA ALA A 663 17.10 -64.14 -8.51
C ALA A 663 18.38 -64.27 -7.65
N GLY A 664 18.63 -63.26 -6.80
CA GLY A 664 19.61 -63.23 -5.70
C GLY A 664 19.62 -64.48 -4.81
N GLY A 665 18.43 -64.99 -4.46
CA GLY A 665 18.22 -65.91 -3.35
C GLY A 665 18.22 -67.41 -3.66
N MET A 666 18.42 -67.84 -4.92
CA MET A 666 18.54 -69.27 -5.22
C MET A 666 20.01 -69.73 -5.12
N PRO A 667 20.39 -70.55 -4.12
CA PRO A 667 21.66 -71.25 -4.14
C PRO A 667 21.62 -72.29 -5.28
N SER A 668 22.31 -72.00 -6.38
CA SER A 668 22.40 -72.91 -7.55
C SER A 668 23.31 -74.12 -7.32
N ASN A 669 23.96 -74.26 -6.16
CA ASN A 669 25.02 -75.25 -5.97
C ASN A 669 24.82 -76.00 -4.64
N THR A 670 23.89 -76.96 -4.59
CA THR A 670 23.95 -78.04 -3.56
C THR A 670 23.08 -79.29 -3.80
N VAL A 671 22.43 -79.45 -4.97
CA VAL A 671 21.59 -80.66 -5.23
C VAL A 671 22.06 -81.49 -6.43
N GLN A 672 22.91 -80.97 -7.32
CA GLN A 672 23.34 -81.71 -8.51
C GLN A 672 24.66 -82.49 -8.35
N GLU A 673 25.35 -82.35 -7.23
CA GLU A 673 26.65 -83.02 -6.98
C GLU A 673 26.52 -84.28 -6.09
N LYS A 674 25.31 -84.60 -5.57
CA LYS A 674 25.07 -85.81 -4.77
C LYS A 674 24.31 -86.92 -5.50
N ALA A 675 23.99 -86.72 -6.77
CA ALA A 675 23.35 -87.72 -7.65
C ALA A 675 24.34 -88.36 -8.64
N ARG A 676 25.63 -87.99 -8.61
CA ARG A 676 26.67 -88.55 -9.49
C ARG A 676 27.57 -89.60 -8.82
N ASP A 677 27.50 -89.74 -7.51
CA ASP A 677 28.35 -90.68 -6.75
C ASP A 677 27.62 -92.00 -6.39
N LEU A 678 26.47 -92.30 -6.99
CA LEU A 678 25.72 -93.54 -6.71
C LEU A 678 25.63 -94.54 -7.87
N GLU A 679 26.38 -94.33 -8.97
CA GLU A 679 26.31 -95.21 -10.15
C GLU A 679 27.64 -95.83 -10.63
N GLU A 680 28.75 -95.70 -9.90
CA GLU A 680 29.98 -96.46 -10.19
C GLU A 680 30.63 -96.99 -8.91
N GLY A 681 30.84 -98.31 -8.83
CA GLY A 681 31.74 -98.90 -7.82
C GLY A 681 31.24 -100.16 -7.12
N LYS A 682 30.88 -101.18 -7.89
CA LYS A 682 30.60 -102.54 -7.43
C LYS A 682 31.92 -103.29 -7.13
N ALA A 683 31.88 -104.10 -6.07
CA ALA A 683 32.67 -105.32 -5.80
C ALA A 683 34.00 -105.25 -4.99
N GLY A 684 34.02 -106.06 -3.92
CA GLY A 684 35.19 -106.87 -3.55
C GLY A 684 35.79 -106.59 -2.16
N THR A 685 35.17 -107.08 -1.08
CA THR A 685 35.60 -108.20 -0.21
C THR A 685 36.75 -107.96 0.79
N ASP A 686 36.41 -108.34 2.04
CA ASP A 686 37.23 -108.92 3.11
C ASP A 686 38.06 -108.07 4.09
N ALA A 687 37.46 -107.96 5.27
CA ALA A 687 37.91 -108.53 6.53
C ALA A 687 38.77 -107.70 7.52
N THR A 688 38.24 -107.73 8.76
CA THR A 688 38.89 -107.71 10.08
C THR A 688 39.28 -106.39 10.76
N SER A 689 38.44 -106.06 11.76
CA SER A 689 38.75 -105.81 13.17
C SER A 689 39.28 -104.43 13.62
N GLY A 690 38.63 -103.90 14.65
CA GLY A 690 39.33 -103.27 15.78
C GLY A 690 39.05 -101.78 16.03
N THR A 691 38.14 -101.53 16.98
CA THR A 691 38.25 -100.57 18.11
C THR A 691 38.61 -99.08 17.89
N SER A 692 37.70 -98.21 18.38
CA SER A 692 37.85 -96.85 18.99
C SER A 692 39.20 -96.55 19.69
N PRO A 693 39.54 -95.29 20.12
CA PRO A 693 38.82 -93.99 20.03
C PRO A 693 39.74 -92.76 19.72
N ALA A 694 39.12 -91.56 19.70
CA ALA A 694 39.62 -90.23 20.16
C ALA A 694 41.05 -89.72 19.79
N LEU A 695 41.15 -88.50 19.26
CA LEU A 695 41.52 -87.26 20.01
C LEU A 695 42.04 -86.14 19.07
N SER A 696 41.72 -84.89 19.45
CA SER A 696 42.44 -83.63 19.20
C SER A 696 42.17 -82.81 17.93
N SER A 697 41.29 -81.79 18.08
CA SER A 697 41.54 -80.33 17.96
C SER A 697 42.72 -79.88 17.09
N PRO A 698 42.58 -78.89 16.17
CA PRO A 698 42.56 -77.50 16.64
C PRO A 698 41.77 -76.45 15.81
N ARG A 699 41.27 -75.46 16.56
CA ARG A 699 41.18 -74.02 16.23
C ARG A 699 40.32 -73.63 15.03
N ASP A 700 39.10 -73.24 15.37
CA ASP A 700 38.25 -72.33 14.60
C ASP A 700 38.99 -71.02 14.29
N LEU A 701 39.43 -70.89 13.04
CA LEU A 701 39.43 -69.60 12.37
C LEU A 701 37.97 -69.28 12.07
N ALA A 702 37.42 -68.27 12.75
CA ALA A 702 36.12 -67.73 12.45
C ALA A 702 36.13 -67.18 11.02
N VAL A 703 35.75 -68.05 10.08
CA VAL A 703 35.27 -67.64 8.77
C VAL A 703 33.96 -66.90 9.04
N THR A 704 34.01 -65.58 8.94
CA THR A 704 32.82 -64.75 8.93
C THR A 704 32.00 -65.16 7.71
N GLU A 705 31.06 -66.08 7.89
CA GLU A 705 30.09 -66.43 6.87
C GLU A 705 29.42 -65.15 6.39
N VAL A 706 29.64 -64.81 5.12
CA VAL A 706 28.85 -63.76 4.45
C VAL A 706 27.41 -64.28 4.42
N PRO A 707 26.45 -63.58 5.04
CA PRO A 707 25.08 -64.07 5.07
C PRO A 707 24.57 -64.19 3.64
N ALA A 708 24.19 -65.41 3.25
CA ALA A 708 23.42 -65.64 2.04
C ALA A 708 22.16 -64.76 2.07
N LEU A 709 21.69 -64.33 0.90
CA LEU A 709 20.53 -63.42 0.71
C LEU A 709 19.27 -63.82 1.51
N ALA A 710 19.15 -65.08 1.93
CA ALA A 710 18.07 -65.62 2.77
C ALA A 710 18.04 -65.08 4.22
N LYS A 711 19.03 -64.30 4.68
CA LYS A 711 19.11 -63.77 6.06
C LYS A 711 19.17 -62.23 6.15
N LEU A 712 18.60 -61.50 5.19
CA LEU A 712 18.30 -60.09 5.42
C LEU A 712 17.30 -60.01 6.58
N ARG A 713 17.75 -59.56 7.77
CA ARG A 713 16.83 -59.15 8.84
C ARG A 713 16.00 -57.97 8.31
N GLY A 714 14.76 -57.83 8.79
CA GLY A 714 13.73 -56.95 8.22
C GLY A 714 14.19 -55.52 7.91
N PHE A 715 13.39 -54.76 7.15
CA PHE A 715 13.69 -53.36 6.83
C PHE A 715 13.44 -52.39 8.01
N ASP A 716 13.48 -52.87 9.25
CA ASP A 716 13.47 -52.06 10.46
C ASP A 716 14.87 -51.52 10.78
N ASP A 717 14.98 -50.58 11.72
CA ASP A 717 16.24 -49.91 12.05
C ASP A 717 17.34 -50.90 12.48
N GLU A 718 16.94 -52.01 13.11
CA GLU A 718 17.84 -53.06 13.58
C GLU A 718 18.33 -53.96 12.44
N GLY A 719 17.46 -54.35 11.50
CA GLY A 719 17.85 -55.10 10.31
C GLY A 719 18.64 -54.26 9.32
N LEU A 720 18.34 -52.97 9.15
CA LEU A 720 19.17 -52.03 8.39
C LEU A 720 20.59 -51.88 8.96
N ALA A 721 20.73 -51.86 10.29
CA ALA A 721 22.03 -51.82 10.96
C ALA A 721 22.87 -53.09 10.75
N MET A 722 22.22 -54.26 10.63
CA MET A 722 22.91 -55.52 10.31
C MET A 722 23.21 -55.68 8.82
N ASN A 723 22.39 -55.08 7.95
CA ASN A 723 22.57 -55.08 6.51
C ASN A 723 23.54 -53.98 6.02
N GLU A 724 24.19 -53.24 6.92
CA GLU A 724 25.04 -52.07 6.61
C GLU A 724 26.31 -52.43 5.82
N LEU A 725 26.82 -53.66 5.99
CA LEU A 725 27.98 -54.20 5.27
C LEU A 725 27.62 -54.84 3.92
N VAL A 726 26.33 -54.85 3.56
CA VAL A 726 25.81 -55.45 2.34
C VAL A 726 25.91 -54.41 1.22
N TYR A 727 26.87 -54.63 0.31
CA TYR A 727 26.94 -53.89 -0.94
C TYR A 727 26.11 -54.62 -1.98
N VAL A 728 25.28 -53.89 -2.72
CA VAL A 728 24.50 -54.45 -3.80
C VAL A 728 25.04 -53.96 -5.14
N GLN A 729 25.17 -54.86 -6.10
CA GLN A 729 25.55 -54.57 -7.48
C GLN A 729 24.63 -55.32 -8.43
N LEU A 730 24.20 -54.66 -9.50
CA LEU A 730 23.57 -55.34 -10.62
C LEU A 730 24.61 -56.10 -11.43
N GLN A 731 24.46 -57.43 -11.50
CA GLN A 731 25.27 -58.30 -12.35
C GLN A 731 24.42 -58.83 -13.50
N GLU A 732 25.01 -58.90 -14.69
CA GLU A 732 24.37 -59.49 -15.87
C GLU A 732 24.70 -60.99 -15.91
N GLU A 733 23.66 -61.82 -15.91
CA GLU A 733 23.74 -63.27 -16.08
C GLU A 733 23.66 -63.65 -17.58
N PRO A 734 24.15 -64.83 -17.98
CA PRO A 734 24.01 -65.34 -19.34
C PRO A 734 22.55 -65.33 -19.79
N GLY A 735 22.26 -64.83 -21.00
CA GLY A 735 20.89 -64.69 -21.51
C GLY A 735 20.23 -63.33 -21.25
N HIS A 736 21.00 -62.29 -20.90
CA HIS A 736 20.51 -60.93 -20.64
C HIS A 736 19.59 -60.79 -19.42
N HIS A 737 19.55 -61.80 -18.56
CA HIS A 737 18.91 -61.70 -17.25
C HIS A 737 19.83 -60.92 -16.29
N LYS A 738 19.25 -60.15 -15.38
CA LYS A 738 20.01 -59.32 -14.43
C LYS A 738 19.62 -59.68 -13.01
N LYS A 739 20.62 -59.88 -12.17
CA LYS A 739 20.49 -60.29 -10.76
C LYS A 739 21.10 -59.23 -9.86
N LEU A 740 20.45 -58.93 -8.75
CA LEU A 740 21.01 -58.10 -7.70
C LEU A 740 21.90 -59.02 -6.85
N VAL A 741 23.21 -58.85 -6.97
CA VAL A 741 24.18 -59.65 -6.23
C VAL A 741 24.68 -58.85 -5.05
N VAL A 742 24.71 -59.49 -3.88
CA VAL A 742 25.41 -58.96 -2.71
C VAL A 742 26.89 -59.18 -2.93
N VAL A 743 27.65 -58.10 -3.03
CA VAL A 743 29.09 -58.13 -3.23
C VAL A 743 29.76 -57.92 -1.88
N PRO A 744 30.71 -58.78 -1.47
CA PRO A 744 31.51 -58.51 -0.28
C PRO A 744 32.30 -57.21 -0.47
N ARG A 745 32.46 -56.44 0.60
CA ARG A 745 33.28 -55.23 0.58
C ARG A 745 34.68 -55.61 0.09
N ARG A 746 35.11 -55.07 -1.06
CA ARG A 746 36.54 -55.13 -1.42
C ARG A 746 37.26 -54.28 -0.40
N GLU A 747 38.08 -54.92 0.43
CA GLU A 747 39.01 -54.24 1.34
C GLU A 747 40.03 -53.39 0.57
#